data_AF-A0A2N9NN05-F1
#
_entry.id   AF-A0A2N9NN05-F1
#
_cell.length_a   1.000
_cell.length_b   1.000
_cell.length_c   1.000
_cell.angle_alpha   90.00
_cell.angle_beta   90.00
_cell.angle_gamma   90.00
#
_symmetry.space_group_name_H-M   'P 1'
#
loop_
_entity.id
_entity.type
_entity.pdbx_description
1 polymer ?
#
loop_
_entity_poly.entity_id
_entity_poly.type
_entity_poly.pdbx_seq_one_letter_code
_entity_poly.pdbx_strand_id
1 'polypeptide(L)'
;MKICLFGLLNLLLVLSSAASDSPSAADLLALVGHPADIAPSAYLYRADRKPAENAPESWLALMRYAHEPLNQPANVNDPAIKRALCALLWEEIRPIQRVELTWTANNQPCPSPTELLITTLDPQGSASSWWNNLAPVPKRVKPTVSADGRTYSYELQTESCGLVISLEGATNAADYAVPSVRVLVAEVWKKMDFEIEWAYERSAAGADYSGRIEVYDGRLARLAPLSGDRATRVTAPASWRSADKSGPRRGVKGALLYMGTSKWRRVQPFTTQADDVARTIVTVWTKAGNFSFLAGDLENGPILAPEYGFFVRRTSDVGSRQPTQSPLEKASAPPSEPPIELGSQASSAREFVRELQRRNLGTIRQKIRARPEQTWEGAVTAMRGTNLPPHPTPPPGSEPIMQVQVPSERLTAQWNLGTWHLVRHAQRHPQTGRLWFNDYPYGILAAETYMVLAALDLMGSHQAAEDGFDQWVSLPMDPKTTDQGGHHPWALPDRPAGLFSEGHGCLTHAIGPPGAGGHMDGVHAFGPGSIGWALVEHYRLTGDTNWFRASAPRMKANAEWMLRQRRVVKDMVPGGERMWCKGLQPALQVTPDSGGLWMQFYECEAYYWVSVAHFADALATIDPVEGARLQAEGEAYRRDLLASVERSIALSPVVPVRDGTFHSVIPFACYVRGLGTGAWGWRRDGSGSHVGPLYWETVQSAAALVSPAGLLPPKDVRVQGYLDVLEDRLLLENPYVGGRDWFAAGWQYQGGLERTANMHLAGDDIPVFLRSFFNGYAIDILPDNGYLFNEHAVHGPPDKIFEEAAFLERFRNLLVMEQGDSLWIARAAPRVWLKQGKKIAVKNAPTHFGALAYEIVSDVANRRITAKIEIPSRNPPKSVLLRLRHPEAALIKRVTVNGKDWRGFDNARELIRLDGLSGAVAVTVRY
;
A
#
# COMPACT_ATOMS: atom_id res chain seq x y z
N MET A 1 36.50 -2.68 4.53
CA MET A 1 37.34 -1.47 4.41
C MET A 1 37.34 -1.06 2.94
N LYS A 2 36.99 0.21 2.64
CA LYS A 2 36.61 0.80 1.33
C LYS A 2 35.28 0.32 0.73
N ILE A 3 34.19 0.94 1.21
CA ILE A 3 32.85 0.92 0.63
C ILE A 3 32.71 2.18 -0.22
N CYS A 4 32.32 2.01 -1.49
CA CYS A 4 32.14 3.10 -2.46
C CYS A 4 30.99 4.02 -2.03
N LEU A 5 31.37 5.27 -1.75
CA LEU A 5 30.52 6.39 -1.39
C LEU A 5 30.22 7.17 -2.69
N PHE A 6 29.23 6.74 -3.48
CA PHE A 6 28.71 7.53 -4.60
C PHE A 6 27.20 7.34 -4.71
N GLY A 7 26.46 8.27 -4.10
CA GLY A 7 24.99 8.26 -4.09
C GLY A 7 24.41 9.22 -3.06
N LEU A 8 24.86 10.48 -3.02
CA LEU A 8 24.30 11.50 -2.11
C LEU A 8 24.45 12.96 -2.57
N LEU A 9 24.86 13.20 -3.81
CA LEU A 9 24.89 14.55 -4.41
C LEU A 9 24.13 14.49 -5.74
N ASN A 10 22.82 14.80 -5.72
CA ASN A 10 22.03 15.36 -6.84
C ASN A 10 20.53 15.47 -6.47
N LEU A 11 20.22 15.98 -5.27
CA LEU A 11 18.87 16.42 -4.90
C LEU A 11 18.91 17.76 -4.15
N LEU A 12 19.77 18.67 -4.63
CA LEU A 12 19.86 20.07 -4.25
C LEU A 12 19.90 20.85 -5.55
N LEU A 13 19.06 21.88 -5.66
CA LEU A 13 18.75 22.69 -6.84
C LEU A 13 17.60 22.18 -7.73
N VAL A 14 16.36 22.38 -7.24
CA VAL A 14 15.41 23.32 -7.88
C VAL A 14 14.67 24.03 -6.74
N LEU A 15 15.37 24.94 -6.06
CA LEU A 15 14.71 25.99 -5.29
C LEU A 15 14.40 27.09 -6.29
N SER A 16 13.11 27.36 -6.52
CA SER A 16 12.72 28.63 -7.10
C SER A 16 13.34 29.74 -6.26
N SER A 17 13.98 30.68 -6.94
CA SER A 17 14.50 31.91 -6.38
C SER A 17 13.36 32.72 -5.75
N ALA A 18 13.15 32.52 -4.45
CA ALA A 18 12.56 33.47 -3.54
C ALA A 18 13.35 33.42 -2.22
N ALA A 19 14.60 33.88 -2.27
CA ALA A 19 15.13 34.63 -1.12
C ALA A 19 14.29 35.92 -1.04
N SER A 20 13.86 36.46 0.09
CA SER A 20 14.23 36.27 1.48
C SER A 20 13.19 37.02 2.32
N ASP A 21 12.38 36.29 3.08
CA ASP A 21 11.88 36.65 4.43
C ASP A 21 10.76 35.67 4.76
N SER A 22 10.98 34.82 5.77
CA SER A 22 9.85 34.07 6.32
C SER A 22 8.92 35.06 6.99
N PRO A 23 7.59 34.95 6.76
CA PRO A 23 6.63 35.88 7.35
C PRO A 23 6.83 35.91 8.86
N SER A 24 6.86 37.12 9.42
CA SER A 24 6.86 37.32 10.86
C SER A 24 5.55 36.78 11.45
N ALA A 25 5.53 36.58 12.77
CA ALA A 25 4.29 36.20 13.44
C ALA A 25 3.16 37.24 13.23
N ALA A 26 3.52 38.52 13.04
CA ALA A 26 2.57 39.60 12.72
C ALA A 26 2.00 39.47 11.30
N ASP A 27 2.83 39.09 10.32
CA ASP A 27 2.40 38.87 8.94
C ASP A 27 1.43 37.68 8.83
N LEU A 28 1.65 36.63 9.63
CA LEU A 28 0.71 35.50 9.71
C LEU A 28 -0.61 35.91 10.37
N LEU A 29 -0.56 36.72 11.44
CA LEU A 29 -1.78 37.20 12.12
C LEU A 29 -2.68 38.01 11.18
N ALA A 30 -2.11 38.81 10.29
CA ALA A 30 -2.87 39.59 9.31
C ALA A 30 -3.64 38.74 8.30
N LEU A 31 -3.28 37.47 8.13
CA LEU A 31 -3.95 36.54 7.21
C LEU A 31 -5.03 35.69 7.89
N VAL A 32 -5.10 35.67 9.23
CA VAL A 32 -6.09 34.88 9.96
C VAL A 32 -7.51 35.33 9.60
N GLY A 33 -8.40 34.38 9.32
CA GLY A 33 -9.77 34.63 8.89
C GLY A 33 -9.93 35.00 7.41
N HIS A 34 -8.84 35.20 6.67
CA HIS A 34 -8.89 35.35 5.21
C HIS A 34 -8.92 33.99 4.50
N PRO A 35 -9.52 33.90 3.29
CA PRO A 35 -9.50 32.68 2.48
C PRO A 35 -8.09 32.13 2.26
N ALA A 36 -7.95 30.80 2.40
CA ALA A 36 -6.69 30.10 2.26
C ALA A 36 -6.24 30.02 0.80
N ASP A 37 -4.95 30.24 0.56
CA ASP A 37 -4.31 30.18 -0.75
C ASP A 37 -3.54 28.86 -0.90
N ILE A 38 -3.96 28.03 -1.86
CA ILE A 38 -3.44 26.68 -2.10
C ILE A 38 -2.50 26.59 -3.32
N ALA A 39 -2.27 27.69 -4.05
CA ALA A 39 -1.36 27.71 -5.18
C ALA A 39 0.07 27.24 -4.84
N PRO A 40 0.66 27.58 -3.67
CA PRO A 40 2.02 27.17 -3.32
C PRO A 40 2.23 25.65 -3.22
N SER A 41 1.15 24.89 -3.04
CA SER A 41 1.18 23.43 -2.88
C SER A 41 1.07 22.67 -4.20
N ALA A 42 0.83 23.38 -5.31
CA ALA A 42 0.71 22.79 -6.64
C ALA A 42 2.09 22.61 -7.30
N TYR A 43 2.17 21.65 -8.22
CA TYR A 43 3.25 21.60 -9.20
C TYR A 43 3.05 22.75 -10.21
N LEU A 44 4.04 23.64 -10.30
CA LEU A 44 3.95 24.88 -11.08
C LEU A 44 4.78 24.82 -12.36
N TYR A 45 4.11 25.05 -13.49
CA TYR A 45 4.71 25.43 -14.76
C TYR A 45 4.73 26.94 -14.91
N ARG A 46 5.82 27.50 -15.45
CA ARG A 46 5.90 28.87 -15.94
C ARG A 46 6.62 28.91 -17.29
N ALA A 47 6.09 29.73 -18.20
CA ALA A 47 6.67 29.94 -19.53
C ALA A 47 8.01 30.69 -19.52
N ASP A 48 8.29 31.45 -18.45
CA ASP A 48 9.55 32.20 -18.27
C ASP A 48 10.70 31.34 -17.73
N ARG A 49 10.48 30.02 -17.57
CA ARG A 49 11.49 29.03 -17.17
C ARG A 49 11.84 28.13 -18.33
N LYS A 50 13.07 27.59 -18.33
CA LYS A 50 13.41 26.54 -19.31
C LYS A 50 12.56 25.29 -19.05
N PRO A 51 12.25 24.47 -20.07
CA PRO A 51 11.33 23.36 -19.89
C PRO A 51 11.68 22.40 -18.73
N ALA A 52 12.96 22.05 -18.59
CA ALA A 52 13.43 21.15 -17.54
C ALA A 52 13.52 21.77 -16.14
N GLU A 53 13.40 23.10 -16.00
CA GLU A 53 13.40 23.82 -14.72
C GLU A 53 12.01 23.83 -14.07
N ASN A 54 10.94 23.64 -14.86
CA ASN A 54 9.58 23.48 -14.35
C ASN A 54 9.43 22.18 -13.56
N ALA A 55 8.44 22.10 -12.66
CA ALA A 55 8.12 20.83 -12.00
C ALA A 55 7.67 19.82 -13.07
N PRO A 56 8.28 18.62 -13.18
CA PRO A 56 7.96 17.70 -14.27
C PRO A 56 6.47 17.30 -14.28
N GLU A 57 5.83 17.17 -13.12
CA GLU A 57 4.41 16.86 -13.00
C GLU A 57 3.51 17.95 -13.63
N SER A 58 3.93 19.21 -13.61
CA SER A 58 3.15 20.31 -14.19
C SER A 58 2.99 20.21 -15.72
N TRP A 59 3.87 19.45 -16.39
CA TRP A 59 3.73 19.15 -17.82
C TRP A 59 2.52 18.26 -18.11
N LEU A 60 2.09 17.41 -17.16
CA LEU A 60 0.87 16.61 -17.32
C LEU A 60 -0.37 17.50 -17.48
N ALA A 61 -0.41 18.65 -16.79
CA ALA A 61 -1.48 19.62 -16.95
C ALA A 61 -1.49 20.24 -18.35
N LEU A 62 -0.30 20.58 -18.88
CA LEU A 62 -0.15 21.14 -20.22
C LEU A 62 -0.50 20.12 -21.31
N MET A 63 -0.05 18.87 -21.18
CA MET A 63 -0.39 17.81 -22.11
C MET A 63 -1.90 17.55 -22.13
N ARG A 64 -2.56 17.54 -20.97
CA ARG A 64 -4.04 17.46 -20.90
C ARG A 64 -4.72 18.63 -21.60
N TYR A 65 -4.23 19.83 -21.35
CA TYR A 65 -4.74 21.04 -21.97
C TYR A 65 -4.56 21.07 -23.50
N ALA A 66 -3.43 20.56 -23.99
CA ALA A 66 -3.12 20.47 -25.42
C ALA A 66 -3.67 19.21 -26.10
N HIS A 67 -4.36 18.33 -25.36
CA HIS A 67 -4.83 17.02 -25.83
C HIS A 67 -3.70 16.10 -26.33
N GLU A 68 -2.51 16.21 -25.75
CA GLU A 68 -1.37 15.34 -26.05
C GLU A 68 -1.50 13.98 -25.35
N PRO A 69 -1.04 12.89 -26.00
CA PRO A 69 -1.00 11.57 -25.38
C PRO A 69 0.06 11.49 -24.26
N LEU A 70 -0.33 11.03 -23.07
CA LEU A 70 0.57 10.94 -21.90
C LEU A 70 1.61 9.81 -21.96
N ASN A 71 1.51 8.90 -22.94
CA ASN A 71 2.47 7.82 -23.16
C ASN A 71 3.51 8.16 -24.24
N GLN A 72 3.59 9.43 -24.66
CA GLN A 72 4.59 9.95 -25.58
C GLN A 72 5.32 11.14 -24.95
N PRO A 73 6.53 11.48 -25.42
CA PRO A 73 7.21 12.70 -25.00
C PRO A 73 6.39 13.96 -25.31
N ALA A 74 6.24 14.84 -24.33
CA ALA A 74 5.53 16.10 -24.48
C ALA A 74 6.12 16.95 -25.62
N ASN A 75 5.25 17.43 -26.52
CA ASN A 75 5.66 18.31 -27.59
C ASN A 75 5.77 19.75 -27.06
N VAL A 76 6.94 20.12 -26.54
CA VAL A 76 7.22 21.47 -26.01
C VAL A 76 6.99 22.61 -27.03
N ASN A 77 6.84 22.28 -28.32
CA ASN A 77 6.57 23.22 -29.39
C ASN A 77 5.10 23.31 -29.80
N ASP A 78 4.21 22.56 -29.16
CA ASP A 78 2.78 22.60 -29.44
C ASP A 78 2.22 24.04 -29.32
N PRO A 79 1.43 24.51 -30.29
CA PRO A 79 0.88 25.87 -30.26
C PRO A 79 0.03 26.19 -29.03
N ALA A 80 -0.72 25.22 -28.48
CA ALA A 80 -1.47 25.44 -27.24
C ALA A 80 -0.51 25.62 -26.06
N ILE A 81 0.50 24.76 -25.95
CA ILE A 81 1.53 24.87 -24.89
C ILE A 81 2.28 26.20 -24.98
N LYS A 82 2.65 26.65 -26.19
CA LYS A 82 3.31 27.96 -26.40
C LYS A 82 2.48 29.17 -25.99
N ARG A 83 1.17 29.02 -25.84
CA ARG A 83 0.26 30.07 -25.34
C ARG A 83 0.06 30.02 -23.83
N ALA A 84 0.44 28.94 -23.16
CA ALA A 84 0.31 28.82 -21.71
C ALA A 84 1.35 29.70 -21.00
N LEU A 85 0.90 30.66 -20.20
CA LEU A 85 1.76 31.50 -19.36
C LEU A 85 2.23 30.73 -18.11
N CYS A 86 1.29 30.05 -17.46
CA CYS A 86 1.56 29.20 -16.30
C CYS A 86 0.48 28.14 -16.12
N ALA A 87 0.82 27.07 -15.39
CA ALA A 87 -0.12 26.01 -15.03
C ALA A 87 0.15 25.49 -13.61
N LEU A 88 -0.91 25.07 -12.92
CA LEU A 88 -0.88 24.49 -11.58
C LEU A 88 -1.51 23.10 -11.63
N LEU A 89 -0.91 22.12 -10.96
CA LEU A 89 -1.47 20.77 -10.81
C LEU A 89 -1.37 20.32 -9.35
N TRP A 90 -2.46 19.84 -8.76
CA TRP A 90 -2.51 19.26 -7.42
C TRP A 90 -2.80 17.77 -7.47
N GLU A 91 -2.28 17.04 -6.49
CA GLU A 91 -2.43 15.57 -6.37
C GLU A 91 -3.91 15.17 -6.21
N GLU A 92 -4.69 16.05 -5.57
CA GLU A 92 -6.11 15.88 -5.24
C GLU A 92 -6.98 16.84 -6.06
N ILE A 93 -8.25 16.48 -6.24
CA ILE A 93 -9.27 17.43 -6.72
C ILE A 93 -9.47 18.48 -5.61
N ARG A 94 -9.49 19.78 -5.97
CA ARG A 94 -9.56 20.89 -5.02
C ARG A 94 -10.83 21.74 -5.25
N PRO A 95 -11.53 22.21 -4.20
CA PRO A 95 -12.70 23.09 -4.31
C PRO A 95 -12.28 24.55 -4.52
N ILE A 96 -11.87 24.89 -5.74
CA ILE A 96 -11.36 26.21 -6.12
C ILE A 96 -12.51 27.23 -6.10
N GLN A 97 -12.37 28.30 -5.34
CA GLN A 97 -13.34 29.40 -5.32
C GLN A 97 -12.90 30.52 -6.26
N ARG A 98 -11.66 30.99 -6.11
CA ARG A 98 -11.16 32.16 -6.84
C ARG A 98 -9.72 32.00 -7.29
N VAL A 99 -9.41 32.54 -8.45
CA VAL A 99 -8.03 32.67 -8.96
C VAL A 99 -7.67 34.14 -9.05
N GLU A 100 -6.53 34.52 -8.49
CA GLU A 100 -5.98 35.89 -8.60
C GLU A 100 -4.65 35.84 -9.35
N LEU A 101 -4.53 36.64 -10.39
CA LEU A 101 -3.32 36.80 -11.18
C LEU A 101 -2.75 38.19 -10.92
N THR A 102 -1.48 38.27 -10.49
CA THR A 102 -0.82 39.54 -10.22
C THR A 102 0.45 39.67 -11.06
N TRP A 103 0.59 40.80 -11.76
CA TRP A 103 1.78 41.14 -12.54
C TRP A 103 2.66 42.11 -11.76
N THR A 104 3.93 41.73 -11.60
CA THR A 104 4.94 42.63 -11.06
C THR A 104 5.36 43.62 -12.15
N ALA A 105 5.69 44.86 -11.75
CA ALA A 105 6.18 45.86 -12.69
C ALA A 105 7.53 45.40 -13.27
N ASN A 106 7.52 44.95 -14.53
CA ASN A 106 8.70 44.54 -15.28
C ASN A 106 8.65 45.13 -16.71
N ASN A 107 9.72 44.94 -17.49
CA ASN A 107 9.83 45.52 -18.84
C ASN A 107 9.02 44.77 -19.92
N GLN A 108 8.32 43.69 -19.56
CA GLN A 108 7.49 42.91 -20.48
C GLN A 108 6.02 43.36 -20.41
N PRO A 109 5.27 43.29 -21.52
CA PRO A 109 3.87 43.68 -21.52
C PRO A 109 3.02 42.76 -20.66
N CYS A 110 2.02 43.34 -19.99
CA CYS A 110 0.95 42.63 -19.31
C CYS A 110 -0.17 42.33 -20.31
N PRO A 111 -0.63 41.08 -20.44
CA PRO A 111 -1.80 40.77 -21.25
C PRO A 111 -3.02 41.53 -20.72
N SER A 112 -3.88 42.02 -21.62
CA SER A 112 -5.18 42.52 -21.21
C SER A 112 -6.04 41.38 -20.64
N PRO A 113 -7.00 41.66 -19.74
CA PRO A 113 -7.85 40.62 -19.17
C PRO A 113 -8.66 39.83 -20.21
N THR A 114 -8.95 40.43 -21.38
CA THR A 114 -9.65 39.80 -22.51
C THR A 114 -8.77 38.91 -23.37
N GLU A 115 -7.45 39.03 -23.27
CA GLU A 115 -6.49 38.14 -23.94
C GLU A 115 -6.22 36.87 -23.12
N LEU A 116 -6.79 36.73 -21.92
CA LEU A 116 -6.53 35.61 -21.02
C LEU A 116 -7.69 34.62 -20.99
N LEU A 117 -7.33 33.35 -20.97
CA LEU A 117 -8.24 32.24 -20.71
C LEU A 117 -7.71 31.39 -19.57
N ILE A 118 -8.60 31.11 -18.60
CA ILE A 118 -8.37 30.11 -17.56
C ILE A 118 -9.06 28.82 -18.00
N THR A 119 -8.30 27.74 -18.09
CA THR A 119 -8.82 26.39 -18.35
C THR A 119 -8.58 25.53 -17.11
N THR A 120 -9.62 24.87 -16.61
CA THR A 120 -9.50 23.91 -15.50
C THR A 120 -9.41 22.48 -16.03
N LEU A 121 -8.87 21.56 -15.23
CA LEU A 121 -8.86 20.13 -15.51
C LEU A 121 -9.94 19.45 -14.66
N ASP A 122 -11.15 19.38 -15.20
CA ASP A 122 -12.34 18.93 -14.47
C ASP A 122 -12.41 17.39 -14.49
N PRO A 123 -12.72 16.74 -13.35
CA PRO A 123 -12.92 15.30 -13.29
C PRO A 123 -14.17 14.89 -14.09
N GLN A 124 -14.08 13.78 -14.83
CA GLN A 124 -15.21 13.23 -15.60
C GLN A 124 -15.99 12.13 -14.87
N GLY A 125 -15.56 11.75 -13.66
CA GLY A 125 -16.19 10.73 -12.84
C GLY A 125 -15.35 10.38 -11.60
N SER A 126 -15.80 9.41 -10.80
CA SER A 126 -15.14 9.03 -9.55
C SER A 126 -13.83 8.27 -9.73
N ALA A 127 -13.44 7.96 -10.97
CA ALA A 127 -12.17 7.34 -11.34
C ALA A 127 -11.24 8.30 -12.09
N SER A 128 -11.42 9.61 -11.92
CA SER A 128 -10.59 10.63 -12.58
C SER A 128 -9.26 10.81 -11.87
N SER A 129 -8.14 10.72 -12.60
CA SER A 129 -6.78 10.97 -12.09
C SER A 129 -6.03 11.88 -13.06
N TRP A 130 -4.80 12.30 -12.75
CA TRP A 130 -3.94 12.97 -13.75
C TRP A 130 -3.78 12.13 -15.03
N TRP A 131 -3.79 10.81 -14.86
CA TRP A 131 -3.45 9.81 -15.84
C TRP A 131 -4.62 9.43 -16.74
N ASN A 132 -5.86 9.70 -16.35
CA ASN A 132 -7.05 9.51 -17.20
C ASN A 132 -8.32 10.25 -16.72
N ASN A 133 -9.32 10.35 -17.60
CA ASN A 133 -10.65 10.88 -17.31
C ASN A 133 -10.67 12.33 -16.77
N LEU A 134 -9.81 13.21 -17.32
CA LEU A 134 -9.81 14.64 -17.06
C LEU A 134 -10.15 15.43 -18.32
N ALA A 135 -11.06 16.39 -18.19
CA ALA A 135 -11.45 17.30 -19.26
C ALA A 135 -10.79 18.68 -19.08
N PRO A 136 -10.09 19.23 -20.08
CA PRO A 136 -9.76 20.65 -20.09
C PRO A 136 -11.03 21.47 -20.38
N VAL A 137 -11.48 22.26 -19.41
CA VAL A 137 -12.71 23.07 -19.50
C VAL A 137 -12.38 24.56 -19.44
N PRO A 138 -12.50 25.30 -20.55
CA PRO A 138 -12.34 26.76 -20.57
C PRO A 138 -13.39 27.47 -19.68
N LYS A 139 -12.94 28.37 -18.79
CA LYS A 139 -13.80 29.17 -17.91
C LYS A 139 -13.85 30.62 -18.40
N ARG A 140 -14.94 30.99 -19.07
CA ARG A 140 -15.19 32.36 -19.55
C ARG A 140 -15.86 33.19 -18.46
N VAL A 141 -15.06 33.62 -17.48
CA VAL A 141 -15.50 34.46 -16.36
C VAL A 141 -14.95 35.87 -16.54
N LYS A 142 -15.80 36.88 -16.37
CA LYS A 142 -15.36 38.28 -16.39
C LYS A 142 -14.49 38.57 -15.16
N PRO A 143 -13.24 39.03 -15.33
CA PRO A 143 -12.39 39.35 -14.20
C PRO A 143 -12.80 40.66 -13.52
N THR A 144 -12.52 40.74 -12.22
CA THR A 144 -12.41 42.02 -11.52
C THR A 144 -10.96 42.49 -11.58
N VAL A 145 -10.74 43.73 -12.01
CA VAL A 145 -9.40 44.32 -12.16
C VAL A 145 -9.15 45.32 -11.04
N SER A 146 -8.00 45.22 -10.38
CA SER A 146 -7.58 46.17 -9.35
C SER A 146 -7.41 47.59 -9.90
N ALA A 147 -7.48 48.60 -9.03
CA ALA A 147 -7.37 50.00 -9.43
C ALA A 147 -6.04 50.36 -10.14
N ASP A 148 -4.97 49.65 -9.82
CA ASP A 148 -3.66 49.80 -10.47
C ASP A 148 -3.53 49.00 -11.78
N GLY A 149 -4.56 48.25 -12.17
CA GLY A 149 -4.59 47.45 -13.39
C GLY A 149 -3.70 46.21 -13.38
N ARG A 150 -3.15 45.81 -12.22
CA ARG A 150 -2.13 44.75 -12.11
C ARG A 150 -2.60 43.45 -11.49
N THR A 151 -3.79 43.40 -10.92
CA THR A 151 -4.36 42.18 -10.35
C THR A 151 -5.72 41.88 -10.95
N TYR A 152 -5.85 40.68 -11.51
CA TYR A 152 -7.09 40.18 -12.11
C TYR A 152 -7.63 39.03 -11.26
N SER A 153 -8.86 39.17 -10.80
CA SER A 153 -9.53 38.18 -9.94
C SER A 153 -10.70 37.53 -10.69
N TYR A 154 -10.72 36.20 -10.71
CA TYR A 154 -11.71 35.38 -11.39
C TYR A 154 -12.42 34.46 -10.39
N GLU A 155 -13.72 34.67 -10.20
CA GLU A 155 -14.58 33.80 -9.38
C GLU A 155 -14.97 32.56 -10.19
N LEU A 156 -14.42 31.39 -9.86
CA LEU A 156 -14.59 30.16 -10.64
C LEU A 156 -15.60 29.19 -10.03
N GLN A 157 -15.58 29.03 -8.70
CA GLN A 157 -16.44 28.09 -7.95
C GLN A 157 -16.51 26.69 -8.59
N THR A 158 -15.37 26.02 -8.71
CA THR A 158 -15.24 24.77 -9.46
C THR A 158 -14.35 23.76 -8.73
N GLU A 159 -14.59 22.48 -8.98
CA GLU A 159 -13.78 21.40 -8.45
C GLU A 159 -12.81 20.92 -9.54
N SER A 160 -11.52 21.09 -9.32
CA SER A 160 -10.51 20.72 -10.30
C SER A 160 -9.20 20.34 -9.64
N CYS A 161 -8.42 19.49 -10.29
CA CYS A 161 -7.07 19.15 -9.87
C CYS A 161 -5.98 19.94 -10.63
N GLY A 162 -6.35 20.81 -11.58
CA GLY A 162 -5.38 21.62 -12.30
C GLY A 162 -5.95 22.83 -13.01
N LEU A 163 -5.08 23.81 -13.26
CA LEU A 163 -5.39 25.07 -13.94
C LEU A 163 -4.33 25.37 -14.99
N VAL A 164 -4.74 25.87 -16.14
CA VAL A 164 -3.85 26.44 -17.16
C VAL A 164 -4.30 27.85 -17.47
N ILE A 165 -3.39 28.81 -17.33
CA ILE A 165 -3.59 30.21 -17.70
C ILE A 165 -2.88 30.43 -19.02
N SER A 166 -3.65 30.73 -20.07
CA SER A 166 -3.16 30.84 -21.44
C SER A 166 -3.64 32.12 -22.12
N LEU A 167 -2.93 32.52 -23.18
CA LEU A 167 -3.37 33.58 -24.08
C LEU A 167 -4.43 33.07 -25.08
N GLU A 168 -5.49 33.85 -25.32
CA GLU A 168 -6.41 33.64 -26.45
C GLU A 168 -5.82 34.25 -27.73
N GLY A 169 -6.00 33.56 -28.87
CA GLY A 169 -5.52 34.02 -30.18
C GLY A 169 -4.19 33.38 -30.63
N ALA A 170 -3.40 34.14 -31.39
CA ALA A 170 -2.19 33.68 -32.08
C ALA A 170 -0.86 34.16 -31.46
N THR A 171 -0.90 34.80 -30.28
CA THR A 171 0.27 35.35 -29.58
C THR A 171 0.97 34.32 -28.71
N ASN A 172 2.29 34.42 -28.55
CA ASN A 172 3.06 33.48 -27.74
C ASN A 172 3.20 33.99 -26.29
N ALA A 173 3.19 33.06 -25.32
CA ALA A 173 3.42 33.38 -23.91
C ALA A 173 4.79 34.05 -23.66
N ALA A 174 5.78 33.76 -24.51
CA ALA A 174 7.12 34.33 -24.42
C ALA A 174 7.16 35.87 -24.63
N ASP A 175 6.13 36.44 -25.26
CA ASP A 175 6.04 37.88 -25.53
C ASP A 175 5.52 38.68 -24.33
N TYR A 176 5.05 38.01 -23.27
CA TYR A 176 4.37 38.63 -22.13
C TYR A 176 5.00 38.25 -20.79
N ALA A 177 4.75 39.08 -19.78
CA ALA A 177 5.10 38.78 -18.41
C ALA A 177 4.22 37.64 -17.83
N VAL A 178 4.85 36.68 -17.14
CA VAL A 178 4.15 35.57 -16.47
C VAL A 178 3.71 35.99 -15.05
N PRO A 179 2.40 35.92 -14.70
CA PRO A 179 1.89 36.40 -13.42
C PRO A 179 2.36 35.53 -12.23
N SER A 180 2.28 36.09 -11.02
CA SER A 180 2.12 35.27 -9.80
C SER A 180 0.65 34.88 -9.65
N VAL A 181 0.40 33.65 -9.20
CA VAL A 181 -0.96 33.10 -9.10
C VAL A 181 -1.29 32.80 -7.64
N ARG A 182 -2.46 33.22 -7.20
CA ARG A 182 -3.11 32.74 -5.96
C ARG A 182 -4.37 31.98 -6.31
N VAL A 183 -4.65 30.92 -5.56
CA VAL A 183 -5.84 30.10 -5.75
C VAL A 183 -6.50 29.94 -4.40
N LEU A 184 -7.64 30.60 -4.23
CA LEU A 184 -8.34 30.67 -2.95
C LEU A 184 -9.43 29.61 -2.85
N VAL A 185 -9.52 28.99 -1.68
CA VAL A 185 -10.58 28.04 -1.30
C VAL A 185 -11.53 28.67 -0.28
N ALA A 186 -12.64 27.99 0.02
CA ALA A 186 -13.62 28.47 0.99
C ALA A 186 -13.10 28.45 2.44
N GLU A 187 -12.20 27.52 2.77
CA GLU A 187 -11.55 27.48 4.08
C GLU A 187 -10.72 28.73 4.32
N VAL A 188 -10.72 29.18 5.57
CA VAL A 188 -9.96 30.34 6.01
C VAL A 188 -8.73 29.94 6.80
N TRP A 189 -7.74 30.81 6.78
CA TRP A 189 -6.55 30.62 7.58
C TRP A 189 -6.83 30.72 9.07
N LYS A 190 -6.41 29.69 9.82
CA LYS A 190 -6.30 29.66 11.27
C LYS A 190 -4.84 29.76 11.67
N LYS A 191 -4.56 30.25 12.88
CA LYS A 191 -3.21 30.28 13.45
C LYS A 191 -3.14 29.40 14.69
N MET A 192 -2.03 28.67 14.82
CA MET A 192 -1.64 28.06 16.09
C MET A 192 -0.15 28.24 16.35
N ASP A 193 0.22 28.23 17.62
CA ASP A 193 1.62 28.07 18.05
C ASP A 193 1.82 26.62 18.49
N PHE A 194 2.96 26.03 18.15
CA PHE A 194 3.24 24.61 18.39
C PHE A 194 4.67 24.35 18.87
N GLU A 195 4.86 23.19 19.47
CA GLU A 195 6.15 22.62 19.85
C GLU A 195 6.30 21.23 19.25
N ILE A 196 7.50 20.89 18.78
CA ILE A 196 7.92 19.54 18.42
C ILE A 196 9.07 19.18 19.35
N GLU A 197 8.89 18.12 20.13
CA GLU A 197 9.87 17.55 21.05
C GLU A 197 10.33 16.18 20.53
N TRP A 198 11.62 15.89 20.71
CA TRP A 198 12.24 14.60 20.37
C TRP A 198 13.27 14.22 21.44
N ALA A 199 13.93 13.07 21.28
CA ALA A 199 14.97 12.59 22.20
C ALA A 199 14.47 12.45 23.65
N TYR A 200 13.15 12.29 23.87
CA TYR A 200 12.56 12.16 25.20
C TYR A 200 12.83 10.80 25.83
N GLU A 201 13.03 9.76 25.00
CA GLU A 201 13.43 8.41 25.41
C GLU A 201 14.96 8.26 25.54
N ARG A 202 15.40 7.47 26.51
CA ARG A 202 16.83 7.26 26.79
C ARG A 202 17.55 6.55 25.63
N SER A 203 16.89 5.61 24.97
CA SER A 203 17.40 4.86 23.81
C SER A 203 17.65 5.76 22.60
N ALA A 204 16.77 6.73 22.38
CA ALA A 204 16.80 7.62 21.22
C ALA A 204 17.54 8.94 21.47
N ALA A 205 17.90 9.25 22.73
CA ALA A 205 18.49 10.53 23.12
C ALA A 205 19.80 10.89 22.38
N GLY A 206 20.52 9.88 21.89
CA GLY A 206 21.78 10.04 21.18
C GLY A 206 21.68 10.21 19.66
N ALA A 207 20.48 10.15 19.06
CA ALA A 207 20.31 10.27 17.62
C ALA A 207 20.50 11.71 17.12
N ASP A 208 20.87 11.84 15.83
CA ASP A 208 20.92 13.12 15.13
C ASP A 208 19.53 13.46 14.61
N TYR A 209 18.93 14.49 15.18
CA TYR A 209 17.60 14.98 14.84
C TYR A 209 17.66 16.21 13.92
N SER A 210 18.83 16.54 13.36
CA SER A 210 18.95 17.64 12.39
C SER A 210 17.98 17.43 11.23
N GLY A 211 17.33 18.52 10.82
CA GLY A 211 16.18 18.41 9.93
C GLY A 211 15.57 19.74 9.53
N ARG A 212 14.38 19.64 8.92
CA ARG A 212 13.58 20.76 8.43
C ARG A 212 12.09 20.42 8.44
N ILE A 213 11.25 21.45 8.43
CA ILE A 213 9.80 21.33 8.25
C ILE A 213 9.42 21.78 6.84
N GLU A 214 8.52 21.03 6.22
CA GLU A 214 7.75 21.43 5.05
C GLU A 214 6.27 21.52 5.42
N VAL A 215 5.55 22.45 4.79
CA VAL A 215 4.12 22.64 5.02
C VAL A 215 3.40 22.63 3.69
N TYR A 216 2.50 21.67 3.52
CA TYR A 216 1.56 21.59 2.40
C TYR A 216 0.26 22.29 2.81
N ASP A 217 -0.18 23.25 2.00
CA ASP A 217 -1.35 24.10 2.26
C ASP A 217 -1.32 24.82 3.61
N GLY A 218 -0.20 25.48 3.90
CA GLY A 218 -0.03 26.29 5.11
C GLY A 218 1.21 27.16 5.05
N ARG A 219 1.43 27.97 6.10
CA ARG A 219 2.59 28.88 6.19
C ARG A 219 3.25 28.79 7.56
N LEU A 220 4.57 28.61 7.56
CA LEU A 220 5.36 28.49 8.78
C LEU A 220 6.11 29.80 9.07
N ALA A 221 5.96 30.32 10.30
CA ALA A 221 6.84 31.38 10.81
C ALA A 221 8.22 30.81 11.16
N ARG A 222 9.22 31.68 11.26
CA ARG A 222 10.58 31.27 11.66
C ARG A 222 10.57 30.43 12.95
N LEU A 223 11.21 29.26 12.90
CA LEU A 223 11.38 28.38 14.05
C LEU A 223 12.32 28.97 15.10
N ALA A 224 12.15 28.52 16.34
CA ALA A 224 13.08 28.74 17.45
C ALA A 224 13.34 27.41 18.19
N PRO A 225 14.50 27.23 18.84
CA PRO A 225 14.69 26.10 19.76
C PRO A 225 13.67 26.14 20.92
N LEU A 226 13.34 24.97 21.48
CA LEU A 226 12.56 24.91 22.72
C LEU A 226 13.27 25.66 23.86
N SER A 227 12.47 26.20 24.79
CA SER A 227 13.00 26.92 25.96
C SER A 227 13.92 26.00 26.77
N GLY A 228 15.18 26.41 26.96
CA GLY A 228 16.20 25.63 27.68
C GLY A 228 16.98 24.62 26.83
N ASP A 229 16.61 24.41 25.56
CA ASP A 229 17.37 23.58 24.63
C ASP A 229 18.61 24.34 24.14
N ARG A 230 19.79 23.89 24.59
CA ARG A 230 21.10 24.43 24.17
C ARG A 230 21.75 23.64 23.04
N ALA A 231 21.22 22.46 22.71
CA ALA A 231 21.76 21.54 21.71
C ALA A 231 21.18 21.78 20.30
N THR A 232 19.94 22.28 20.22
CA THR A 232 19.31 22.59 18.94
C THR A 232 19.61 24.01 18.50
N ARG A 233 20.06 24.16 17.26
CA ARG A 233 20.32 25.46 16.63
C ARG A 233 19.51 25.56 15.35
N VAL A 234 18.63 26.56 15.25
CA VAL A 234 17.91 26.88 14.02
C VAL A 234 18.90 27.48 13.03
N THR A 235 19.04 26.86 11.86
CA THR A 235 20.03 27.21 10.82
C THR A 235 19.42 27.95 9.64
N ALA A 236 18.12 27.77 9.42
CA ALA A 236 17.32 28.51 8.45
C ALA A 236 15.88 28.60 9.00
N PRO A 237 14.98 29.43 8.42
CA PRO A 237 13.68 29.66 9.04
C PRO A 237 12.84 28.42 9.32
N ALA A 238 12.98 27.37 8.51
CA ALA A 238 12.31 26.08 8.66
C ALA A 238 13.29 24.92 8.92
N SER A 239 14.55 25.18 9.29
CA SER A 239 15.59 24.13 9.42
C SER A 239 16.44 24.29 10.67
N TRP A 240 16.94 23.18 11.19
CA TRP A 240 17.76 23.15 12.40
C TRP A 240 18.83 22.07 12.36
N ARG A 241 19.84 22.23 13.21
CA ARG A 241 20.84 21.21 13.56
C ARG A 241 20.62 20.80 15.00
N SER A 242 20.53 19.49 15.25
CA SER A 242 20.36 18.92 16.59
C SER A 242 21.07 17.57 16.67
N ALA A 243 22.41 17.61 16.68
CA ALA A 243 23.27 16.42 16.78
C ALA A 243 23.85 16.20 18.19
N ASP A 244 23.74 17.20 19.07
CA ASP A 244 24.38 17.19 20.39
C ASP A 244 23.52 16.46 21.44
N LYS A 245 24.18 15.77 22.39
CA LYS A 245 23.53 14.91 23.40
C LYS A 245 23.13 15.65 24.69
N SER A 246 23.28 16.97 24.73
CA SER A 246 23.15 17.76 25.95
C SER A 246 21.75 18.36 26.10
N GLY A 247 21.16 18.23 27.30
CA GLY A 247 19.93 18.93 27.68
C GLY A 247 18.76 17.98 27.99
N PRO A 248 17.89 18.32 28.95
CA PRO A 248 16.81 17.43 29.39
C PRO A 248 15.63 17.35 28.43
N ARG A 249 15.45 18.35 27.56
CA ARG A 249 14.34 18.52 26.61
C ARG A 249 14.87 19.17 25.34
N ARG A 250 14.67 18.53 24.19
CA ARG A 250 15.16 18.98 22.88
C ARG A 250 14.03 19.14 21.88
N GLY A 251 14.10 20.15 21.04
CA GLY A 251 13.03 20.40 20.07
C GLY A 251 13.05 21.77 19.41
N VAL A 252 12.00 22.04 18.65
CA VAL A 252 11.70 23.36 18.08
C VAL A 252 10.29 23.82 18.43
N LYS A 253 10.07 25.12 18.37
CA LYS A 253 8.75 25.78 18.45
C LYS A 253 8.58 26.76 17.31
N GLY A 254 7.33 27.04 16.95
CA GLY A 254 6.99 27.99 15.90
C GLY A 254 5.51 28.35 15.89
N ALA A 255 5.14 29.20 14.93
CA ALA A 255 3.76 29.54 14.61
C ALA A 255 3.41 29.04 13.21
N LEU A 256 2.19 28.53 13.05
CA LEU A 256 1.70 27.93 11.82
C LEU A 256 0.36 28.57 11.43
N LEU A 257 0.26 29.00 10.17
CA LEU A 257 -1.00 29.28 9.50
C LEU A 257 -1.47 27.99 8.82
N TYR A 258 -2.68 27.55 9.15
CA TYR A 258 -3.23 26.27 8.70
C TYR A 258 -4.72 26.36 8.37
N MET A 259 -5.25 25.37 7.67
CA MET A 259 -6.67 25.17 7.39
C MET A 259 -7.10 23.73 7.69
N GLY A 260 -8.40 23.48 7.74
CA GLY A 260 -8.98 22.17 8.02
C GLY A 260 -9.17 21.88 9.50
N THR A 261 -10.01 20.90 9.81
CA THR A 261 -10.34 20.48 11.18
C THR A 261 -10.07 18.99 11.35
N SER A 262 -9.74 18.56 12.57
CA SER A 262 -9.58 17.12 12.85
C SER A 262 -10.92 16.44 13.06
N LYS A 263 -11.08 15.25 12.48
CA LYS A 263 -12.32 14.47 12.55
C LYS A 263 -12.02 12.99 12.79
N TRP A 264 -12.84 12.37 13.64
CA TRP A 264 -12.92 10.92 13.77
C TRP A 264 -14.21 10.40 13.13
N ARG A 265 -14.17 10.00 11.86
CA ARG A 265 -15.34 9.44 11.19
C ARG A 265 -15.44 7.93 11.43
N ARG A 266 -16.60 7.44 11.90
CA ARG A 266 -16.90 6.01 12.16
C ARG A 266 -17.80 5.31 11.14
N VAL A 267 -18.53 6.03 10.28
CA VAL A 267 -19.65 5.43 9.52
C VAL A 267 -19.51 5.66 8.02
N GLN A 268 -19.92 4.64 7.27
CA GLN A 268 -19.84 4.52 5.82
C GLN A 268 -20.99 5.24 5.08
N PRO A 269 -20.82 5.57 3.79
CA PRO A 269 -19.54 5.55 3.09
C PRO A 269 -18.57 6.40 3.91
N PHE A 270 -17.29 6.05 4.00
CA PHE A 270 -16.28 7.01 4.44
C PHE A 270 -16.33 8.11 3.37
N THR A 271 -17.38 8.94 3.42
CA THR A 271 -17.77 9.90 2.42
C THR A 271 -16.81 11.00 2.70
N THR A 272 -15.70 10.88 2.01
CA THR A 272 -14.77 11.94 1.78
C THR A 272 -15.57 13.18 1.42
N GLN A 273 -15.34 14.26 2.12
CA GLN A 273 -16.00 15.55 1.98
C GLN A 273 -15.00 16.58 1.48
N ALA A 274 -15.52 17.72 1.04
CA ALA A 274 -14.69 18.80 0.52
C ALA A 274 -13.67 19.32 1.54
N ASP A 275 -13.92 19.15 2.83
CA ASP A 275 -12.99 19.56 3.88
C ASP A 275 -11.87 18.54 4.16
N ASP A 276 -12.00 17.29 3.71
CA ASP A 276 -10.90 16.32 3.81
C ASP A 276 -9.74 16.70 2.85
N VAL A 277 -10.00 17.41 1.75
CA VAL A 277 -8.95 18.01 0.90
C VAL A 277 -8.58 19.45 1.28
N ALA A 278 -9.25 20.01 2.29
CA ALA A 278 -8.99 21.35 2.79
C ALA A 278 -8.23 21.26 4.12
N ARG A 279 -6.98 20.77 4.06
CA ARG A 279 -6.15 20.47 5.23
C ARG A 279 -4.72 20.94 5.05
N THR A 280 -4.09 21.29 6.16
CA THR A 280 -2.64 21.53 6.20
C THR A 280 -1.90 20.30 6.69
N ILE A 281 -0.93 19.82 5.89
CA ILE A 281 -0.02 18.74 6.27
C ILE A 281 1.32 19.35 6.63
N VAL A 282 1.86 18.99 7.80
CA VAL A 282 3.19 19.39 8.24
C VAL A 282 4.10 18.16 8.16
N THR A 283 5.11 18.22 7.29
CA THR A 283 6.11 17.16 7.12
C THR A 283 7.39 17.53 7.85
N VAL A 284 7.84 16.64 8.74
CA VAL A 284 9.09 16.77 9.47
C VAL A 284 10.13 15.87 8.81
N TRP A 285 11.14 16.47 8.18
CA TRP A 285 12.24 15.77 7.54
C TRP A 285 13.46 15.74 8.45
N THR A 286 13.87 14.57 8.94
CA THR A 286 15.01 14.46 9.86
C THR A 286 15.86 13.23 9.56
N LYS A 287 17.11 13.26 10.04
CA LYS A 287 18.00 12.09 9.97
C LYS A 287 17.58 10.94 10.89
N ALA A 288 16.66 11.17 11.83
CA ALA A 288 16.15 10.16 12.75
C ALA A 288 14.86 9.47 12.25
N GLY A 289 14.27 9.97 11.16
CA GLY A 289 13.00 9.50 10.62
C GLY A 289 12.17 10.68 10.08
N ASN A 290 11.42 10.42 9.02
CA ASN A 290 10.54 11.40 8.39
C ASN A 290 9.09 11.00 8.65
N PHE A 291 8.25 11.97 9.01
CA PHE A 291 6.83 11.74 9.17
C PHE A 291 6.04 13.01 8.88
N SER A 292 4.75 12.86 8.62
CA SER A 292 3.84 13.98 8.50
C SER A 292 2.72 13.88 9.53
N PHE A 293 2.08 15.01 9.84
CA PHE A 293 0.86 15.05 10.64
C PHE A 293 -0.10 16.11 10.10
N LEU A 294 -1.40 15.97 10.38
CA LEU A 294 -2.38 17.02 10.09
C LEU A 294 -2.30 18.10 11.16
N ALA A 295 -2.16 19.35 10.75
CA ALA A 295 -2.17 20.46 11.71
C ALA A 295 -3.47 20.50 12.53
N GLY A 296 -4.60 20.16 11.89
CA GLY A 296 -5.90 20.08 12.54
C GLY A 296 -5.96 19.09 13.69
N ASP A 297 -5.17 18.01 13.70
CA ASP A 297 -5.21 17.00 14.78
C ASP A 297 -4.75 17.57 16.12
N LEU A 298 -3.92 18.62 16.11
CA LEU A 298 -3.49 19.35 17.30
C LEU A 298 -4.61 20.16 17.97
N GLU A 299 -5.78 20.29 17.32
CA GLU A 299 -6.97 20.86 17.96
C GLU A 299 -7.59 19.90 18.98
N ASN A 300 -7.41 18.60 18.80
CA ASN A 300 -7.99 17.57 19.67
C ASN A 300 -7.04 17.14 20.81
N GLY A 301 -5.74 17.37 20.66
CA GLY A 301 -4.74 16.99 21.66
C GLY A 301 -3.33 16.90 21.06
N PRO A 302 -2.31 16.54 21.86
CA PRO A 302 -0.97 16.32 21.34
C PRO A 302 -0.88 15.05 20.49
N ILE A 303 0.09 15.03 19.58
CA ILE A 303 0.40 13.90 18.71
C ILE A 303 1.68 13.26 19.22
N LEU A 304 1.61 11.99 19.60
CA LEU A 304 2.79 11.17 19.91
C LEU A 304 2.96 10.14 18.80
N ALA A 305 4.06 10.24 18.04
CA ALA A 305 4.41 9.30 16.99
C ALA A 305 5.63 8.48 17.45
N PRO A 306 5.41 7.37 18.19
CA PRO A 306 6.48 6.65 18.87
C PRO A 306 7.49 6.03 17.90
N GLU A 307 7.04 5.61 16.72
CA GLU A 307 7.89 5.03 15.65
C GLU A 307 9.04 5.94 15.24
N TYR A 308 8.81 7.26 15.30
CA TYR A 308 9.77 8.28 14.89
C TYR A 308 10.41 9.00 16.10
N GLY A 309 9.88 8.78 17.32
CA GLY A 309 10.36 9.43 18.53
C GLY A 309 10.06 10.92 18.59
N PHE A 310 8.90 11.35 18.07
CA PHE A 310 8.46 12.74 18.09
C PHE A 310 7.14 12.91 18.85
N PHE A 311 7.07 14.02 19.58
CA PHE A 311 5.88 14.50 20.27
C PHE A 311 5.59 15.92 19.80
N VAL A 312 4.39 16.16 19.30
CA VAL A 312 3.94 17.46 18.80
C VAL A 312 2.78 17.93 19.66
N ARG A 313 2.80 19.20 20.06
CA ARG A 313 1.67 19.78 20.79
C ARG A 313 1.40 21.21 20.36
N ARG A 314 0.15 21.62 20.52
CA ARG A 314 -0.29 23.01 20.49
C ARG A 314 0.11 23.71 21.80
N THR A 315 0.44 25.00 21.70
CA THR A 315 0.77 25.88 22.84
C THR A 315 -0.13 27.11 22.96
N SER A 316 -0.69 27.59 21.85
CA SER A 316 -1.68 28.66 21.85
C SER A 316 -3.06 28.14 22.25
N ASP A 317 -3.86 28.94 22.96
CA ASP A 317 -5.23 28.56 23.32
C ASP A 317 -6.08 28.20 22.08
N VAL A 318 -6.98 27.24 22.24
CA VAL A 318 -8.05 26.98 21.28
C VAL A 318 -9.01 28.17 21.39
N GLY A 319 -8.88 29.16 20.49
CA GLY A 319 -9.83 30.26 20.42
C GLY A 319 -11.25 29.67 20.46
N SER A 320 -12.10 30.18 21.36
CA SER A 320 -13.47 29.70 21.55
C SER A 320 -14.11 29.46 20.19
N ARG A 321 -14.59 28.23 19.93
CA ARG A 321 -15.39 27.91 18.73
C ARG A 321 -16.43 29.01 18.55
N GLN A 322 -16.21 29.96 17.66
CA GLN A 322 -17.34 30.61 17.02
C GLN A 322 -17.88 29.57 16.06
N PRO A 323 -19.13 29.12 16.20
CA PRO A 323 -19.75 28.27 15.21
C PRO A 323 -19.84 29.07 13.91
N THR A 324 -18.82 28.98 13.07
CA THR A 324 -18.92 29.38 11.68
C THR A 324 -19.81 28.35 11.02
N GLN A 325 -21.11 28.66 10.95
CA GLN A 325 -22.03 27.96 10.06
C GLN A 325 -21.47 28.11 8.64
N SER A 326 -20.86 27.06 8.13
CA SER A 326 -20.61 26.92 6.70
C SER A 326 -21.98 26.96 6.00
N PRO A 327 -22.19 27.77 4.93
CA PRO A 327 -23.48 27.87 4.25
C PRO A 327 -23.99 26.56 3.59
N LEU A 328 -23.28 25.44 3.75
CA LEU A 328 -23.61 24.14 3.14
C LEU A 328 -24.05 23.06 4.14
N GLU A 329 -24.23 23.37 5.43
CA GLU A 329 -24.76 22.41 6.41
C GLU A 329 -26.27 22.18 6.29
N LYS A 330 -26.70 21.55 5.19
CA LYS A 330 -27.93 20.73 5.20
C LYS A 330 -27.62 19.35 4.65
N ALA A 331 -27.70 18.37 5.56
CA ALA A 331 -27.62 16.93 5.39
C ALA A 331 -26.22 16.29 5.28
N SER A 332 -25.50 16.16 6.40
CA SER A 332 -24.63 15.00 6.62
C SER A 332 -24.52 14.68 8.11
N ALA A 333 -24.48 13.39 8.48
CA ALA A 333 -24.56 12.90 9.86
C ALA A 333 -23.52 13.55 10.80
N PRO A 334 -23.80 13.69 12.11
CA PRO A 334 -22.87 14.31 13.05
C PRO A 334 -21.56 13.50 13.14
N PRO A 335 -20.39 14.15 13.28
CA PRO A 335 -19.13 13.46 13.55
C PRO A 335 -19.29 12.62 14.82
N SER A 336 -18.93 11.35 14.74
CA SER A 336 -18.85 10.49 15.91
C SER A 336 -17.61 10.85 16.72
N GLU A 337 -17.74 11.06 18.03
CA GLU A 337 -16.57 11.27 18.87
C GLU A 337 -15.61 10.06 18.78
N PRO A 338 -14.29 10.28 18.85
CA PRO A 338 -13.34 9.19 18.96
C PRO A 338 -13.74 8.24 20.10
N PRO A 339 -13.45 6.93 20.01
CA PRO A 339 -13.74 5.96 21.06
C PRO A 339 -12.82 6.12 22.28
N ILE A 340 -11.98 7.15 22.29
CA ILE A 340 -11.00 7.50 23.32
C ILE A 340 -10.96 9.02 23.49
N GLU A 341 -10.59 9.50 24.67
CA GLU A 341 -10.32 10.92 24.88
C GLU A 341 -8.96 11.28 24.27
N LEU A 342 -8.90 12.27 23.37
CA LEU A 342 -7.63 12.71 22.75
C LEU A 342 -6.99 13.91 23.46
N GLY A 343 -7.79 14.72 24.16
CA GLY A 343 -7.31 15.92 24.85
C GLY A 343 -6.30 15.60 25.95
N SER A 344 -5.31 16.46 26.17
CA SER A 344 -4.34 16.33 27.27
C SER A 344 -3.77 17.68 27.65
N GLN A 345 -3.37 17.81 28.92
CA GLN A 345 -2.68 18.99 29.48
C GLN A 345 -1.16 18.77 29.61
N ALA A 346 -0.63 17.66 29.10
CA ALA A 346 0.80 17.36 29.17
C ALA A 346 1.63 18.41 28.43
N SER A 347 2.66 18.92 29.09
CA SER A 347 3.52 19.98 28.55
C SER A 347 4.78 19.44 27.86
N SER A 348 5.07 18.14 28.03
CA SER A 348 6.21 17.44 27.46
C SER A 348 5.88 16.01 27.06
N ALA A 349 6.72 15.41 26.21
CA ALA A 349 6.54 14.03 25.75
C ALA A 349 6.55 13.04 26.92
N ARG A 350 7.44 13.25 27.91
CA ARG A 350 7.55 12.36 29.09
C ARG A 350 6.31 12.42 29.98
N GLU A 351 5.71 13.59 30.14
CA GLU A 351 4.45 13.74 30.86
C GLU A 351 3.32 13.04 30.13
N PHE A 352 3.24 13.21 28.81
CA PHE A 352 2.19 12.59 28.00
C PHE A 352 2.31 11.07 27.98
N VAL A 353 3.52 10.51 27.84
CA VAL A 353 3.76 9.06 27.95
C VAL A 353 3.29 8.51 29.30
N ARG A 354 3.56 9.20 30.41
CA ARG A 354 3.05 8.80 31.74
C ARG A 354 1.54 8.93 31.84
N GLU A 355 0.95 9.89 31.16
CA GLU A 355 -0.50 10.04 31.08
C GLU A 355 -1.14 8.88 30.33
N LEU A 356 -0.65 8.54 29.13
CA LEU A 356 -1.12 7.39 28.35
C LEU A 356 -0.99 6.08 29.15
N GLN A 357 0.13 5.88 29.87
CA GLN A 357 0.30 4.75 30.77
C GLN A 357 -0.77 4.69 31.87
N ARG A 358 -1.17 5.84 32.45
CA ARG A 358 -2.24 5.91 33.46
C ARG A 358 -3.62 5.66 32.86
N ARG A 359 -3.85 6.05 31.61
CA ARG A 359 -5.11 5.78 30.89
C ARG A 359 -5.30 4.29 30.59
N ASN A 360 -4.20 3.52 30.55
CA ASN A 360 -4.20 2.07 30.34
C ASN A 360 -4.98 1.66 29.07
N LEU A 361 -4.78 2.44 28.00
CA LEU A 361 -5.34 2.17 26.67
C LEU A 361 -4.44 1.18 25.91
N GLY A 362 -5.00 0.54 24.88
CA GLY A 362 -4.24 -0.36 24.03
C GLY A 362 -4.92 -0.59 22.68
N THR A 363 -4.10 -0.87 21.65
CA THR A 363 -4.57 -1.15 20.29
C THR A 363 -5.35 -2.47 20.25
N ILE A 364 -6.16 -2.67 19.20
CA ILE A 364 -6.89 -3.93 19.00
C ILE A 364 -5.92 -5.10 18.91
N ARG A 365 -4.77 -4.94 18.24
CA ARG A 365 -3.73 -5.98 18.17
C ARG A 365 -3.18 -6.34 19.54
N GLN A 366 -2.94 -5.37 20.42
CA GLN A 366 -2.54 -5.64 21.80
C GLN A 366 -3.63 -6.38 22.58
N LYS A 367 -4.90 -5.99 22.42
CA LYS A 367 -6.05 -6.65 23.05
C LYS A 367 -6.23 -8.10 22.57
N ILE A 368 -5.98 -8.38 21.29
CA ILE A 368 -6.01 -9.74 20.73
C ILE A 368 -4.96 -10.61 21.42
N ARG A 369 -3.72 -10.12 21.55
CA ARG A 369 -2.62 -10.88 22.19
C ARG A 369 -2.87 -11.19 23.67
N ALA A 370 -3.67 -10.37 24.34
CA ALA A 370 -4.05 -10.58 25.74
C ALA A 370 -5.21 -11.57 25.93
N ARG A 371 -5.86 -12.02 24.85
CA ARG A 371 -6.95 -13.00 24.89
C ARG A 371 -6.46 -14.40 24.53
N PRO A 372 -7.24 -15.45 24.90
CA PRO A 372 -7.10 -16.75 24.28
C PRO A 372 -7.14 -16.63 22.74
N GLU A 373 -6.32 -17.43 22.06
CA GLU A 373 -6.27 -17.46 20.60
C GLU A 373 -7.63 -17.80 20.00
N GLN A 374 -7.97 -17.13 18.90
CA GLN A 374 -9.14 -17.49 18.10
C GLN A 374 -9.01 -18.94 17.62
N THR A 375 -10.13 -19.65 17.58
CA THR A 375 -10.21 -21.00 17.01
C THR A 375 -11.20 -21.05 15.86
N TRP A 376 -11.17 -22.13 15.09
CA TRP A 376 -12.19 -22.41 14.09
C TRP A 376 -13.59 -22.38 14.71
N GLU A 377 -13.80 -23.08 15.83
CA GLU A 377 -15.10 -23.13 16.51
C GLU A 377 -15.54 -21.75 16.99
N GLY A 378 -14.62 -20.94 17.54
CA GLY A 378 -14.92 -19.60 18.02
C GLY A 378 -15.36 -18.65 16.91
N ALA A 379 -14.61 -18.58 15.82
CA ALA A 379 -14.94 -17.71 14.69
C ALA A 379 -16.21 -18.16 13.98
N VAL A 380 -16.30 -19.45 13.63
CA VAL A 380 -17.44 -20.00 12.89
C VAL A 380 -18.73 -19.93 13.71
N THR A 381 -18.69 -20.23 15.01
CA THR A 381 -19.88 -20.06 15.88
C THR A 381 -20.34 -18.62 15.93
N ALA A 382 -19.41 -17.66 16.02
CA ALA A 382 -19.75 -16.24 16.09
C ALA A 382 -20.40 -15.70 14.81
N MET A 383 -20.11 -16.28 13.64
CA MET A 383 -20.60 -15.79 12.34
C MET A 383 -21.71 -16.64 11.74
N ARG A 384 -21.71 -17.95 11.99
CA ARG A 384 -22.59 -18.93 11.33
C ARG A 384 -23.41 -19.78 12.33
N GLY A 385 -23.18 -19.61 13.64
CA GLY A 385 -23.82 -20.43 14.68
C GLY A 385 -23.24 -21.84 14.76
N THR A 386 -23.90 -22.72 15.52
CA THR A 386 -23.38 -24.08 15.81
C THR A 386 -23.97 -25.17 14.92
N ASN A 387 -25.07 -24.89 14.19
CA ASN A 387 -25.79 -25.88 13.42
C ASN A 387 -25.31 -25.90 11.97
N LEU A 388 -24.15 -26.52 11.72
CA LEU A 388 -23.53 -26.57 10.39
C LEU A 388 -23.51 -28.00 9.83
N PRO A 389 -23.74 -28.18 8.51
CA PRO A 389 -23.64 -29.48 7.87
C PRO A 389 -22.22 -30.07 8.02
N PRO A 390 -22.03 -31.40 7.95
CA PRO A 390 -20.69 -31.97 7.86
C PRO A 390 -20.00 -31.50 6.57
N HIS A 391 -18.66 -31.47 6.57
CA HIS A 391 -17.94 -31.27 5.30
C HIS A 391 -18.19 -32.49 4.40
N PRO A 392 -18.39 -32.29 3.09
CA PRO A 392 -18.48 -33.40 2.16
C PRO A 392 -17.15 -34.16 2.08
N THR A 393 -17.22 -35.42 1.67
CA THR A 393 -16.01 -36.18 1.28
C THR A 393 -15.68 -35.85 -0.17
N PRO A 394 -14.43 -35.47 -0.49
CA PRO A 394 -14.03 -35.28 -1.88
C PRO A 394 -14.17 -36.59 -2.68
N PRO A 395 -14.37 -36.53 -4.01
CA PRO A 395 -14.31 -37.72 -4.86
C PRO A 395 -13.01 -38.52 -4.66
N PRO A 396 -13.04 -39.86 -4.61
CA PRO A 396 -11.83 -40.65 -4.41
C PRO A 396 -10.76 -40.36 -5.47
N GLY A 397 -9.52 -40.12 -5.02
CA GLY A 397 -8.39 -39.80 -5.88
C GLY A 397 -8.25 -38.31 -6.22
N SER A 398 -9.12 -37.45 -5.69
CA SER A 398 -9.00 -35.99 -5.80
C SER A 398 -8.39 -35.33 -4.56
N GLU A 399 -8.02 -36.13 -3.56
CA GLU A 399 -7.35 -35.64 -2.36
C GLU A 399 -5.97 -35.05 -2.68
N PRO A 400 -5.52 -34.03 -1.92
CA PRO A 400 -4.21 -33.42 -2.13
C PRO A 400 -3.06 -34.40 -1.90
N ILE A 401 -1.97 -34.26 -2.67
CA ILE A 401 -0.74 -35.03 -2.45
C ILE A 401 -0.13 -34.69 -1.09
N MET A 402 -0.11 -33.39 -0.75
CA MET A 402 0.22 -32.93 0.60
C MET A 402 -0.88 -33.36 1.58
N GLN A 403 -0.60 -34.40 2.36
CA GLN A 403 -1.54 -34.89 3.36
C GLN A 403 -1.38 -34.08 4.65
N VAL A 404 -2.49 -33.55 5.17
CA VAL A 404 -2.53 -32.79 6.41
C VAL A 404 -3.49 -33.46 7.38
N GLN A 405 -3.06 -33.63 8.63
CA GLN A 405 -3.92 -34.02 9.74
C GLN A 405 -3.62 -33.08 10.91
N VAL A 406 -4.58 -32.24 11.26
CA VAL A 406 -4.50 -31.34 12.41
C VAL A 406 -5.61 -31.64 13.42
N PRO A 407 -5.48 -31.22 14.69
CA PRO A 407 -6.50 -31.46 15.71
C PRO A 407 -7.88 -30.86 15.44
N SER A 408 -8.00 -29.89 14.52
CA SER A 408 -9.29 -29.45 14.00
C SER A 408 -9.68 -30.33 12.80
N GLU A 409 -10.63 -31.24 13.02
CA GLU A 409 -11.14 -32.12 11.96
C GLU A 409 -11.78 -31.34 10.82
N ARG A 410 -12.42 -30.20 11.12
CA ARG A 410 -13.05 -29.31 10.15
C ARG A 410 -12.03 -28.72 9.16
N LEU A 411 -10.89 -28.23 9.65
CA LEU A 411 -9.83 -27.72 8.77
C LEU A 411 -9.15 -28.82 7.96
N THR A 412 -8.97 -30.00 8.56
CA THR A 412 -8.46 -31.17 7.82
C THR A 412 -9.41 -31.54 6.68
N ALA A 413 -10.72 -31.52 6.94
CA ALA A 413 -11.73 -31.79 5.92
C ALA A 413 -11.75 -30.72 4.82
N GLN A 414 -11.67 -29.42 5.17
CA GLN A 414 -11.57 -28.36 4.16
C GLN A 414 -10.32 -28.51 3.28
N TRP A 415 -9.15 -28.80 3.87
CA TRP A 415 -7.92 -29.03 3.10
C TRP A 415 -8.09 -30.16 2.08
N ASN A 416 -8.73 -31.26 2.48
CA ASN A 416 -8.98 -32.41 1.60
C ASN A 416 -9.94 -32.09 0.45
N LEU A 417 -10.79 -31.08 0.59
CA LEU A 417 -11.67 -30.61 -0.48
C LEU A 417 -10.95 -29.71 -1.49
N GLY A 418 -9.90 -29.01 -1.09
CA GLY A 418 -9.30 -27.93 -1.87
C GLY A 418 -8.89 -28.30 -3.30
N THR A 419 -8.15 -29.40 -3.51
CA THR A 419 -7.75 -29.80 -4.88
C THR A 419 -8.95 -30.08 -5.76
N TRP A 420 -9.95 -30.81 -5.26
CA TRP A 420 -11.18 -31.05 -6.00
C TRP A 420 -11.91 -29.74 -6.30
N HIS A 421 -12.00 -28.84 -5.31
CA HIS A 421 -12.68 -27.57 -5.47
C HIS A 421 -12.06 -26.69 -6.55
N LEU A 422 -10.74 -26.58 -6.55
CA LEU A 422 -10.02 -25.75 -7.52
C LEU A 422 -10.03 -26.35 -8.94
N VAL A 423 -10.14 -27.68 -9.08
CA VAL A 423 -10.06 -28.37 -10.39
C VAL A 423 -11.42 -28.68 -11.01
N ARG A 424 -12.50 -28.80 -10.24
CA ARG A 424 -13.79 -29.29 -10.76
C ARG A 424 -14.42 -28.44 -11.87
N HIS A 425 -14.05 -27.17 -11.94
CA HIS A 425 -14.50 -26.24 -12.98
C HIS A 425 -13.57 -26.18 -14.19
N ALA A 426 -12.36 -26.74 -14.08
CA ALA A 426 -11.41 -26.79 -15.17
C ALA A 426 -11.97 -27.65 -16.32
N GLN A 427 -11.77 -27.17 -17.55
CA GLN A 427 -12.08 -27.93 -18.75
C GLN A 427 -10.84 -28.65 -19.26
N ARG A 428 -10.97 -29.42 -20.34
CA ARG A 428 -9.83 -30.10 -20.97
C ARG A 428 -9.60 -29.58 -22.36
N HIS A 429 -8.33 -29.30 -22.67
CA HIS A 429 -7.89 -29.00 -24.01
C HIS A 429 -8.24 -30.19 -24.94
N PRO A 430 -8.95 -29.97 -26.07
CA PRO A 430 -9.52 -31.06 -26.85
C PRO A 430 -8.48 -32.00 -27.48
N GLN A 431 -7.30 -31.49 -27.84
CA GLN A 431 -6.22 -32.29 -28.43
C GLN A 431 -5.24 -32.88 -27.40
N THR A 432 -4.82 -32.13 -26.39
CA THR A 432 -3.76 -32.55 -25.45
C THR A 432 -4.31 -33.20 -24.19
N GLY A 433 -5.60 -33.00 -23.86
CA GLY A 433 -6.22 -33.48 -22.62
C GLY A 433 -5.81 -32.73 -21.35
N ARG A 434 -4.86 -31.78 -21.47
CA ARG A 434 -4.41 -30.88 -20.39
C ARG A 434 -5.56 -30.07 -19.85
N LEU A 435 -5.51 -29.77 -18.56
CA LEU A 435 -6.51 -28.92 -17.91
C LEU A 435 -6.41 -27.47 -18.39
N TRP A 436 -7.56 -26.85 -18.55
CA TRP A 436 -7.71 -25.42 -18.74
C TRP A 436 -8.45 -24.82 -17.56
N PHE A 437 -7.77 -23.94 -16.85
CA PHE A 437 -8.28 -23.17 -15.74
C PHE A 437 -8.82 -21.84 -16.21
N ASN A 438 -9.74 -21.30 -15.43
CA ASN A 438 -10.28 -19.95 -15.46
C ASN A 438 -10.53 -19.52 -14.01
N ASP A 439 -10.69 -18.21 -13.78
CA ASP A 439 -11.11 -17.71 -12.48
C ASP A 439 -12.64 -17.89 -12.34
N TYR A 440 -13.11 -19.08 -11.98
CA TYR A 440 -14.55 -19.36 -11.95
C TYR A 440 -15.30 -18.42 -10.98
N PRO A 441 -16.46 -17.84 -11.38
CA PRO A 441 -17.22 -18.09 -12.62
C PRO A 441 -16.84 -17.20 -13.82
N TYR A 442 -15.80 -16.40 -13.69
CA TYR A 442 -15.25 -15.51 -14.72
C TYR A 442 -14.29 -16.24 -15.67
N GLY A 443 -13.77 -15.49 -16.66
CA GLY A 443 -12.78 -15.98 -17.63
C GLY A 443 -11.40 -16.17 -17.02
N ILE A 444 -10.38 -16.33 -17.86
CA ILE A 444 -9.00 -16.44 -17.38
C ILE A 444 -8.48 -15.07 -16.98
N LEU A 445 -8.13 -14.92 -15.70
CA LEU A 445 -7.56 -13.71 -15.12
C LEU A 445 -6.23 -14.07 -14.45
N ALA A 446 -5.07 -13.80 -15.04
CA ALA A 446 -3.75 -13.91 -14.41
C ALA A 446 -3.72 -13.20 -13.05
N ALA A 447 -4.46 -12.11 -12.92
CA ALA A 447 -4.72 -11.43 -11.67
C ALA A 447 -5.21 -12.35 -10.53
N GLU A 448 -5.97 -13.40 -10.81
CA GLU A 448 -6.56 -14.26 -9.76
C GLU A 448 -6.14 -15.73 -9.93
N THR A 449 -6.15 -16.22 -11.18
CA THR A 449 -5.74 -17.58 -11.57
C THR A 449 -4.33 -17.91 -11.08
N TYR A 450 -3.40 -16.94 -10.95
CA TYR A 450 -2.06 -17.20 -10.41
C TYR A 450 -2.10 -17.84 -9.01
N MET A 451 -3.04 -17.44 -8.15
CA MET A 451 -3.15 -17.96 -6.79
C MET A 451 -3.82 -19.34 -6.79
N VAL A 452 -4.77 -19.58 -7.68
CA VAL A 452 -5.36 -20.91 -7.88
C VAL A 452 -4.27 -21.91 -8.27
N LEU A 453 -3.45 -21.57 -9.25
CA LEU A 453 -2.34 -22.43 -9.70
C LEU A 453 -1.26 -22.57 -8.62
N ALA A 454 -0.90 -21.49 -7.93
CA ALA A 454 0.06 -21.54 -6.83
C ALA A 454 -0.44 -22.40 -5.66
N ALA A 455 -1.74 -22.32 -5.31
CA ALA A 455 -2.33 -23.15 -4.26
C ALA A 455 -2.31 -24.64 -4.66
N LEU A 456 -2.62 -24.97 -5.91
CA LEU A 456 -2.49 -26.34 -6.42
C LEU A 456 -1.05 -26.86 -6.29
N ASP A 457 -0.05 -26.05 -6.62
CA ASP A 457 1.36 -26.40 -6.40
C ASP A 457 1.70 -26.61 -4.91
N LEU A 458 1.23 -25.73 -4.02
CA LEU A 458 1.43 -25.87 -2.58
C LEU A 458 0.76 -27.13 -2.01
N MET A 459 -0.29 -27.62 -2.65
CA MET A 459 -1.01 -28.85 -2.32
C MET A 459 -0.39 -30.10 -2.96
N GLY A 460 0.62 -29.93 -3.83
CA GLY A 460 1.33 -30.98 -4.55
C GLY A 460 0.66 -31.40 -5.87
N SER A 461 -0.41 -30.73 -6.29
CA SER A 461 -1.08 -30.95 -7.58
C SER A 461 -0.32 -30.30 -8.74
N HIS A 462 0.99 -30.55 -8.82
CA HIS A 462 1.92 -29.87 -9.74
C HIS A 462 1.52 -29.99 -11.21
N GLN A 463 1.04 -31.16 -11.64
CA GLN A 463 0.60 -31.34 -13.03
C GLN A 463 -0.59 -30.46 -13.38
N ALA A 464 -1.54 -30.29 -12.46
CA ALA A 464 -2.70 -29.43 -12.68
C ALA A 464 -2.27 -27.95 -12.75
N ALA A 465 -1.34 -27.53 -11.88
CA ALA A 465 -0.77 -26.20 -11.95
C ALA A 465 -0.01 -25.96 -13.26
N GLU A 466 0.84 -26.91 -13.68
CA GLU A 466 1.58 -26.86 -14.96
C GLU A 466 0.65 -26.73 -16.16
N ASP A 467 -0.41 -27.56 -16.23
CA ASP A 467 -1.41 -27.49 -17.29
C ASP A 467 -2.05 -26.10 -17.38
N GLY A 468 -2.32 -25.46 -16.23
CA GLY A 468 -2.81 -24.09 -16.17
C GLY A 468 -1.77 -23.04 -16.58
N PHE A 469 -0.51 -23.21 -16.19
CA PHE A 469 0.58 -22.33 -16.59
C PHE A 469 0.85 -22.39 -18.10
N ASP A 470 0.65 -23.55 -18.72
CA ASP A 470 0.80 -23.72 -20.17
C ASP A 470 -0.16 -22.83 -20.98
N GLN A 471 -1.31 -22.44 -20.42
CA GLN A 471 -2.22 -21.48 -21.05
C GLN A 471 -1.57 -20.11 -21.30
N TRP A 472 -0.52 -19.80 -20.54
CA TRP A 472 0.23 -18.55 -20.59
C TRP A 472 1.55 -18.69 -21.37
N VAL A 473 2.33 -19.74 -21.08
CA VAL A 473 3.68 -19.87 -21.62
C VAL A 473 3.73 -20.42 -23.05
N SER A 474 2.64 -21.05 -23.53
CA SER A 474 2.55 -21.58 -24.90
C SER A 474 2.21 -20.54 -25.96
N LEU A 475 1.84 -19.33 -25.55
CA LEU A 475 1.43 -18.26 -26.46
C LEU A 475 2.63 -17.61 -27.19
N PRO A 476 2.43 -17.13 -28.44
CA PRO A 476 3.42 -16.31 -29.11
C PRO A 476 3.66 -14.98 -28.35
N MET A 477 4.76 -14.29 -28.68
CA MET A 477 5.11 -13.01 -28.05
C MET A 477 4.07 -11.91 -28.31
N ASP A 478 3.47 -11.93 -29.49
CA ASP A 478 2.42 -11.01 -29.92
C ASP A 478 1.14 -11.82 -30.23
N PRO A 479 0.40 -12.25 -29.20
CA PRO A 479 -0.84 -12.98 -29.39
C PRO A 479 -1.90 -12.08 -30.05
N LYS A 480 -2.73 -12.67 -30.91
CA LYS A 480 -3.88 -11.98 -31.48
C LYS A 480 -5.07 -12.12 -30.54
N THR A 481 -5.88 -11.06 -30.44
CA THR A 481 -7.22 -11.16 -29.85
C THR A 481 -8.02 -12.20 -30.63
N THR A 482 -8.71 -13.09 -29.91
CA THR A 482 -9.53 -14.15 -30.53
C THR A 482 -11.00 -13.75 -30.55
N ASP A 483 -11.70 -14.02 -31.66
CA ASP A 483 -13.16 -13.83 -31.77
C ASP A 483 -13.99 -14.85 -30.96
N GLN A 484 -13.32 -15.74 -30.21
CA GLN A 484 -13.94 -16.87 -29.51
C GLN A 484 -14.64 -16.50 -28.17
N GLY A 485 -14.89 -15.21 -27.92
CA GLY A 485 -15.43 -14.70 -26.65
C GLY A 485 -14.34 -14.54 -25.58
N GLY A 486 -14.71 -14.01 -24.41
CA GLY A 486 -13.76 -13.81 -23.29
C GLY A 486 -12.82 -12.61 -23.46
N HIS A 487 -13.15 -11.62 -24.30
CA HIS A 487 -12.43 -10.34 -24.37
C HIS A 487 -13.25 -9.25 -23.70
N HIS A 488 -12.64 -8.52 -22.76
CA HIS A 488 -13.31 -7.39 -22.12
C HIS A 488 -13.30 -6.18 -23.07
N PRO A 489 -14.42 -5.44 -23.23
CA PRO A 489 -14.48 -4.28 -24.14
C PRO A 489 -13.47 -3.16 -23.87
N TRP A 490 -12.93 -3.09 -22.64
CA TRP A 490 -11.90 -2.11 -22.27
C TRP A 490 -10.47 -2.62 -22.45
N ALA A 491 -10.27 -3.91 -22.74
CA ALA A 491 -8.92 -4.43 -22.95
C ALA A 491 -8.39 -3.89 -24.29
N LEU A 492 -7.20 -3.28 -24.24
CA LEU A 492 -6.47 -2.98 -25.46
C LEU A 492 -6.01 -4.30 -26.06
N PRO A 493 -5.94 -4.48 -27.39
CA PRO A 493 -5.61 -5.78 -27.98
C PRO A 493 -4.15 -6.20 -27.77
N ASP A 494 -3.24 -5.24 -27.59
CA ASP A 494 -1.80 -5.48 -27.62
C ASP A 494 -1.10 -5.36 -26.25
N ARG A 495 -1.74 -4.75 -25.24
CA ARG A 495 -1.12 -4.42 -23.95
C ARG A 495 -2.18 -4.25 -22.83
N PRO A 496 -1.79 -4.16 -21.55
CA PRO A 496 -2.74 -3.82 -20.48
C PRO A 496 -3.28 -2.39 -20.57
N ALA A 497 -4.45 -2.16 -19.97
CA ALA A 497 -5.10 -0.86 -19.87
C ALA A 497 -4.27 0.08 -18.99
N GLY A 498 -3.88 1.21 -19.57
CA GLY A 498 -2.98 2.16 -18.95
C GLY A 498 -2.11 2.88 -19.98
N LEU A 499 -1.08 3.54 -19.48
CA LEU A 499 -0.14 4.33 -20.27
C LEU A 499 1.07 3.52 -20.79
N PHE A 500 0.90 2.21 -20.97
CA PHE A 500 1.92 1.37 -21.58
C PHE A 500 2.18 1.76 -23.04
N SER A 501 3.44 1.73 -23.45
CA SER A 501 3.89 2.11 -24.80
C SER A 501 3.76 0.98 -25.82
N GLU A 502 3.84 -0.29 -25.37
CA GLU A 502 3.71 -1.52 -26.16
C GLU A 502 3.41 -2.71 -25.24
N GLY A 503 3.10 -3.90 -25.79
CA GLY A 503 2.89 -5.14 -25.03
C GLY A 503 3.55 -6.39 -25.61
N HIS A 504 4.58 -6.24 -26.44
CA HIS A 504 5.39 -7.34 -26.94
C HIS A 504 6.00 -8.17 -25.80
N GLY A 505 5.56 -9.42 -25.70
CA GLY A 505 6.00 -10.35 -24.66
C GLY A 505 5.28 -10.19 -23.31
N CYS A 506 4.31 -9.30 -23.17
CA CYS A 506 3.54 -9.20 -21.92
C CYS A 506 2.59 -10.40 -21.74
N LEU A 507 2.39 -10.86 -20.50
CA LEU A 507 1.47 -11.97 -20.18
C LEU A 507 0.07 -11.45 -19.84
N THR A 508 -0.64 -10.94 -20.85
CA THR A 508 -2.04 -10.49 -20.71
C THR A 508 -3.06 -11.36 -21.42
N HIS A 509 -2.58 -12.33 -22.19
CA HIS A 509 -3.41 -13.28 -22.92
C HIS A 509 -3.22 -14.68 -22.37
N ALA A 510 -4.29 -15.45 -22.36
CA ALA A 510 -4.26 -16.87 -22.08
C ALA A 510 -5.17 -17.64 -23.05
N ILE A 511 -4.73 -18.83 -23.46
CA ILE A 511 -5.57 -19.78 -24.19
C ILE A 511 -6.51 -20.46 -23.21
N GLY A 512 -7.77 -20.63 -23.58
CA GLY A 512 -8.75 -21.30 -22.73
C GLY A 512 -9.93 -21.84 -23.51
N PRO A 513 -10.93 -22.36 -22.78
CA PRO A 513 -12.20 -22.76 -23.37
C PRO A 513 -12.87 -21.61 -24.11
N PRO A 514 -13.74 -21.90 -25.10
CA PRO A 514 -14.55 -20.88 -25.76
C PRO A 514 -15.27 -20.00 -24.73
N GLY A 515 -15.13 -18.67 -24.86
CA GLY A 515 -15.71 -17.68 -23.96
C GLY A 515 -14.92 -17.40 -22.68
N ALA A 516 -13.91 -18.20 -22.34
CA ALA A 516 -13.11 -18.03 -21.12
C ALA A 516 -11.66 -17.60 -21.41
N GLY A 517 -11.09 -18.01 -22.53
CA GLY A 517 -9.78 -17.52 -23.00
C GLY A 517 -9.84 -16.12 -23.61
N GLY A 518 -8.66 -15.53 -23.87
CA GLY A 518 -8.56 -14.21 -24.51
C GLY A 518 -7.64 -13.25 -23.76
N HIS A 519 -7.96 -11.96 -23.84
CA HIS A 519 -7.15 -10.84 -23.32
C HIS A 519 -7.80 -10.18 -22.09
N MET A 520 -8.37 -10.96 -21.17
CA MET A 520 -9.07 -10.38 -20.00
C MET A 520 -8.13 -9.67 -19.01
N ASP A 521 -6.87 -10.08 -18.89
CA ASP A 521 -5.89 -9.33 -18.09
C ASP A 521 -5.45 -8.02 -18.72
N GLY A 522 -5.90 -7.76 -19.94
CA GLY A 522 -5.82 -6.43 -20.55
C GLY A 522 -6.49 -5.36 -19.69
N VAL A 523 -7.41 -5.71 -18.78
CA VAL A 523 -8.05 -4.76 -17.84
C VAL A 523 -7.72 -5.03 -16.37
N HIS A 524 -6.91 -6.07 -16.09
CA HIS A 524 -6.36 -6.39 -14.78
C HIS A 524 -4.84 -6.25 -14.86
N ALA A 525 -4.33 -5.02 -14.95
CA ALA A 525 -2.95 -4.83 -15.34
C ALA A 525 -1.93 -5.36 -14.33
N PHE A 526 -2.32 -5.78 -13.12
CA PHE A 526 -1.42 -6.50 -12.20
C PHE A 526 -1.10 -7.94 -12.64
N GLY A 527 -1.94 -8.54 -13.50
CA GLY A 527 -1.85 -9.93 -13.95
C GLY A 527 -0.48 -10.38 -14.46
N PRO A 528 0.19 -9.64 -15.38
CA PRO A 528 1.50 -10.07 -15.89
C PRO A 528 2.57 -10.19 -14.80
N GLY A 529 2.46 -9.41 -13.72
CA GLY A 529 3.33 -9.51 -12.55
C GLY A 529 3.00 -10.73 -11.70
N SER A 530 1.73 -10.92 -11.33
CA SER A 530 1.31 -12.01 -10.43
C SER A 530 1.49 -13.40 -11.05
N ILE A 531 1.13 -13.58 -12.32
CA ILE A 531 1.35 -14.86 -13.02
C ILE A 531 2.84 -15.12 -13.26
N GLY A 532 3.62 -14.07 -13.54
CA GLY A 532 5.07 -14.18 -13.68
C GLY A 532 5.74 -14.63 -12.39
N TRP A 533 5.28 -14.14 -11.23
CA TRP A 533 5.69 -14.64 -9.93
C TRP A 533 5.32 -16.11 -9.73
N ALA A 534 4.07 -16.49 -9.99
CA ALA A 534 3.60 -17.87 -9.80
C ALA A 534 4.34 -18.89 -10.67
N LEU A 535 4.67 -18.55 -11.91
CA LEU A 535 5.48 -19.38 -12.81
C LEU A 535 6.87 -19.70 -12.23
N VAL A 536 7.49 -18.74 -11.54
CA VAL A 536 8.80 -18.96 -10.89
C VAL A 536 8.63 -19.82 -9.64
N GLU A 537 7.56 -19.60 -8.87
CA GLU A 537 7.28 -20.41 -7.68
C GLU A 537 6.99 -21.87 -8.05
N HIS A 538 6.32 -22.13 -9.17
CA HIS A 538 6.17 -23.48 -9.72
C HIS A 538 7.53 -24.18 -9.89
N TYR A 539 8.48 -23.53 -10.60
CA TYR A 539 9.83 -24.08 -10.75
C TYR A 539 10.53 -24.29 -9.40
N ARG A 540 10.40 -23.36 -8.46
CA ARG A 540 11.02 -23.51 -7.14
C ARG A 540 10.45 -24.69 -6.36
N LEU A 541 9.14 -24.94 -6.44
CA LEU A 541 8.46 -26.04 -5.76
C LEU A 541 8.74 -27.40 -6.41
N THR A 542 8.71 -27.49 -7.75
CA THR A 542 8.92 -28.74 -8.49
C THR A 542 10.39 -29.08 -8.68
N GLY A 543 11.24 -28.07 -8.88
CA GLY A 543 12.62 -28.22 -9.32
C GLY A 543 12.74 -28.70 -10.78
N ASP A 544 11.66 -28.68 -11.56
CA ASP A 544 11.66 -29.17 -12.94
C ASP A 544 12.44 -28.22 -13.85
N THR A 545 13.70 -28.56 -14.06
CA THR A 545 14.62 -27.79 -14.90
C THR A 545 14.30 -27.92 -16.39
N ASN A 546 13.65 -29.01 -16.82
CA ASN A 546 13.27 -29.20 -18.22
C ASN A 546 12.09 -28.31 -18.58
N TRP A 547 11.04 -28.35 -17.75
CA TRP A 547 9.91 -27.42 -17.86
C TRP A 547 10.41 -25.96 -17.82
N PHE A 548 11.26 -25.62 -16.84
CA PHE A 548 11.74 -24.25 -16.72
C PHE A 548 12.56 -23.80 -17.93
N ARG A 549 13.43 -24.65 -18.50
CA ARG A 549 14.14 -24.33 -19.75
C ARG A 549 13.20 -24.09 -20.92
N ALA A 550 12.10 -24.84 -21.02
CA ALA A 550 11.11 -24.66 -22.07
C ALA A 550 10.30 -23.36 -21.90
N SER A 551 9.94 -23.02 -20.66
CA SER A 551 9.10 -21.86 -20.32
C SER A 551 9.90 -20.54 -20.19
N ALA A 552 11.19 -20.60 -19.86
CA ALA A 552 12.05 -19.45 -19.57
C ALA A 552 12.07 -18.38 -20.68
N PRO A 553 12.09 -18.71 -22.00
CA PRO A 553 12.02 -17.68 -23.05
C PRO A 553 10.78 -16.79 -22.94
N ARG A 554 9.61 -17.37 -22.63
CA ARG A 554 8.36 -16.63 -22.52
C ARG A 554 8.28 -15.81 -21.23
N MET A 555 8.79 -16.35 -20.13
CA MET A 555 8.94 -15.64 -18.84
C MET A 555 9.90 -14.45 -18.97
N LYS A 556 11.03 -14.66 -19.66
CA LYS A 556 12.01 -13.60 -19.95
C LYS A 556 11.41 -12.45 -20.73
N ALA A 557 10.66 -12.75 -21.80
CA ALA A 557 10.02 -11.71 -22.59
C ALA A 557 9.07 -10.83 -21.75
N ASN A 558 8.34 -11.43 -20.81
CA ASN A 558 7.48 -10.71 -19.87
C ASN A 558 8.29 -9.82 -18.91
N ALA A 559 9.38 -10.34 -18.34
CA ALA A 559 10.28 -9.57 -17.48
C ALA A 559 10.92 -8.39 -18.24
N GLU A 560 11.37 -8.61 -19.47
CA GLU A 560 11.96 -7.56 -20.31
C GLU A 560 10.93 -6.50 -20.71
N TRP A 561 9.68 -6.89 -20.97
CA TRP A 561 8.59 -5.95 -21.19
C TRP A 561 8.41 -5.02 -19.98
N MET A 562 8.29 -5.57 -18.76
CA MET A 562 8.18 -4.75 -17.54
C MET A 562 9.37 -3.78 -17.36
N LEU A 563 10.58 -4.20 -17.75
CA LEU A 563 11.79 -3.37 -17.69
C LEU A 563 11.87 -2.29 -18.77
N ARG A 564 11.22 -2.49 -19.93
CA ARG A 564 11.06 -1.44 -20.95
C ARG A 564 10.01 -0.43 -20.53
N GLN A 565 8.86 -0.89 -20.05
CA GLN A 565 7.71 -0.03 -19.75
C GLN A 565 7.97 0.98 -18.64
N ARG A 566 8.76 0.65 -17.61
CA ARG A 566 9.19 1.60 -16.56
C ARG A 566 9.93 2.84 -17.06
N ARG A 567 10.47 2.80 -18.29
CA ARG A 567 11.23 3.92 -18.87
C ARG A 567 10.31 4.99 -19.43
N VAL A 568 9.07 4.64 -19.79
CA VAL A 568 8.08 5.58 -20.36
C VAL A 568 7.86 6.79 -19.46
N VAL A 569 7.77 6.59 -18.13
CA VAL A 569 7.40 7.65 -17.19
C VAL A 569 8.41 8.78 -17.12
N LYS A 570 9.71 8.48 -17.17
CA LYS A 570 10.73 9.54 -17.08
C LYS A 570 10.93 10.25 -18.42
N ASP A 571 10.56 9.60 -19.52
CA ASP A 571 10.78 10.08 -20.89
C ASP A 571 9.57 10.88 -21.43
N MET A 572 8.40 10.80 -20.79
CA MET A 572 7.19 11.51 -21.23
C MET A 572 7.23 13.03 -21.03
N VAL A 573 8.03 13.57 -20.09
CA VAL A 573 8.02 15.00 -19.77
C VAL A 573 9.43 15.59 -19.58
N PRO A 574 9.65 16.88 -19.89
CA PRO A 574 10.89 17.56 -19.57
C PRO A 574 11.24 17.48 -18.08
N GLY A 575 12.47 17.05 -17.79
CA GLY A 575 12.93 16.88 -16.40
C GLY A 575 12.31 15.66 -15.68
N GLY A 576 11.73 14.71 -16.41
CA GLY A 576 11.04 13.53 -15.85
C GLY A 576 11.89 12.66 -14.90
N GLU A 577 13.22 12.76 -14.99
CA GLU A 577 14.17 12.21 -14.01
C GLU A 577 13.99 12.74 -12.56
N ARG A 578 13.17 13.78 -12.35
CA ARG A 578 12.80 14.32 -11.04
C ARG A 578 11.38 13.96 -10.59
N MET A 579 10.60 13.26 -11.42
CA MET A 579 9.26 12.83 -11.03
C MET A 579 9.30 11.89 -9.83
N TRP A 580 8.28 11.96 -8.98
CA TRP A 580 8.13 11.03 -7.87
C TRP A 580 7.97 9.58 -8.34
N CYS A 581 7.22 9.33 -9.40
CA CYS A 581 7.02 7.99 -9.97
C CYS A 581 8.11 7.54 -10.96
N LYS A 582 9.27 8.23 -11.01
CA LYS A 582 10.37 7.83 -11.87
C LYS A 582 10.75 6.36 -11.62
N GLY A 583 10.85 5.58 -12.69
CA GLY A 583 11.28 4.19 -12.62
C GLY A 583 10.20 3.23 -12.12
N LEU A 584 8.98 3.70 -11.86
CA LEU A 584 7.80 2.85 -11.71
C LEU A 584 7.22 2.50 -13.09
N GLN A 585 6.29 1.56 -13.14
CA GLN A 585 5.49 1.35 -14.34
C GLN A 585 4.65 2.60 -14.67
N PRO A 586 4.21 2.74 -15.94
CA PRO A 586 3.22 3.73 -16.30
C PRO A 586 1.94 3.55 -15.48
N ALA A 587 1.19 4.63 -15.29
CA ALA A 587 -0.11 4.55 -14.62
C ALA A 587 -1.03 3.58 -15.37
N LEU A 588 -1.68 2.70 -14.63
CA LEU A 588 -2.40 1.55 -15.15
C LEU A 588 -3.72 1.37 -14.40
N GLN A 589 -4.64 0.64 -15.01
CA GLN A 589 -5.84 0.14 -14.33
C GLN A 589 -5.49 -1.15 -13.58
N VAL A 590 -5.57 -1.14 -12.24
CA VAL A 590 -5.24 -2.33 -11.46
C VAL A 590 -6.22 -3.48 -11.70
N THR A 591 -7.53 -3.19 -11.64
CA THR A 591 -8.66 -4.09 -11.91
C THR A 591 -9.83 -3.29 -12.49
N PRO A 592 -10.85 -3.94 -13.08
CA PRO A 592 -12.13 -3.31 -13.42
C PRO A 592 -12.80 -2.61 -12.23
N ASP A 593 -12.65 -3.14 -11.01
CA ASP A 593 -13.26 -2.60 -9.78
C ASP A 593 -12.66 -1.26 -9.33
N SER A 594 -11.55 -0.84 -9.93
CA SER A 594 -11.02 0.53 -9.78
C SER A 594 -11.89 1.60 -10.46
N GLY A 595 -12.98 1.19 -11.14
CA GLY A 595 -13.86 2.08 -11.90
C GLY A 595 -13.17 2.73 -13.11
N GLY A 596 -12.02 2.17 -13.51
CA GLY A 596 -11.14 2.75 -14.52
C GLY A 596 -10.08 3.70 -13.97
N LEU A 597 -9.84 3.79 -12.66
CA LEU A 597 -8.83 4.70 -12.10
C LEU A 597 -7.41 4.25 -12.52
N TRP A 598 -6.65 5.15 -13.15
CA TRP A 598 -5.26 4.85 -13.51
C TRP A 598 -4.29 5.49 -12.51
N MET A 599 -3.41 4.69 -11.91
CA MET A 599 -2.37 5.14 -10.98
C MET A 599 -1.16 4.20 -11.04
N GLN A 600 -0.03 4.61 -10.44
CA GLN A 600 1.07 3.69 -10.12
C GLN A 600 0.78 2.99 -8.79
N PHE A 601 -0.06 1.95 -8.84
CA PHE A 601 -0.46 1.14 -7.69
C PHE A 601 0.72 0.32 -7.16
N TYR A 602 1.01 0.43 -5.86
CA TYR A 602 2.14 -0.28 -5.26
C TYR A 602 1.96 -1.79 -5.20
N GLU A 603 0.72 -2.28 -5.25
CA GLU A 603 0.46 -3.71 -5.42
C GLU A 603 1.02 -4.24 -6.75
N CYS A 604 0.67 -3.56 -7.85
CA CYS A 604 1.19 -3.90 -9.18
C CYS A 604 2.71 -3.82 -9.21
N GLU A 605 3.29 -2.74 -8.67
CA GLU A 605 4.74 -2.56 -8.62
C GLU A 605 5.43 -3.69 -7.84
N ALA A 606 4.85 -4.13 -6.73
CA ALA A 606 5.39 -5.23 -5.94
C ALA A 606 5.42 -6.53 -6.75
N TYR A 607 4.33 -6.87 -7.45
CA TYR A 607 4.26 -8.08 -8.28
C TYR A 607 5.15 -8.02 -9.51
N TYR A 608 5.22 -6.87 -10.19
CA TYR A 608 6.14 -6.69 -11.31
C TYR A 608 7.60 -6.81 -10.88
N TRP A 609 7.98 -6.17 -9.77
CA TRP A 609 9.34 -6.26 -9.26
C TRP A 609 9.69 -7.69 -8.84
N VAL A 610 8.83 -8.35 -8.05
CA VAL A 610 9.13 -9.71 -7.54
C VAL A 610 9.16 -10.74 -8.67
N SER A 611 8.32 -10.58 -9.70
CA SER A 611 8.36 -11.38 -10.92
C SER A 611 9.73 -11.29 -11.61
N VAL A 612 10.23 -10.07 -11.85
CA VAL A 612 11.57 -9.85 -12.45
C VAL A 612 12.68 -10.39 -11.53
N ALA A 613 12.65 -10.06 -10.24
CA ALA A 613 13.70 -10.41 -9.30
C ALA A 613 13.81 -11.93 -9.08
N HIS A 614 12.67 -12.60 -8.87
CA HIS A 614 12.64 -14.05 -8.69
C HIS A 614 12.98 -14.78 -9.99
N PHE A 615 12.50 -14.30 -11.14
CA PHE A 615 12.88 -14.89 -12.42
C PHE A 615 14.37 -14.75 -12.69
N ALA A 616 14.98 -13.60 -12.40
CA ALA A 616 16.42 -13.39 -12.59
C ALA A 616 17.26 -14.33 -11.72
N ASP A 617 16.85 -14.57 -10.48
CA ASP A 617 17.45 -15.55 -9.57
C ASP A 617 17.30 -16.99 -10.09
N ALA A 618 16.09 -17.38 -10.50
CA ALA A 618 15.85 -18.71 -11.07
C ALA A 618 16.59 -18.91 -12.40
N LEU A 619 16.63 -17.90 -13.28
CA LEU A 619 17.29 -17.94 -14.58
C LEU A 619 18.79 -18.17 -14.42
N ALA A 620 19.41 -17.63 -13.36
CA ALA A 620 20.83 -17.81 -13.10
C ALA A 620 21.24 -19.29 -12.92
N THR A 621 20.30 -20.21 -12.65
CA THR A 621 20.58 -21.65 -12.56
C THR A 621 20.76 -22.32 -13.92
N ILE A 622 20.21 -21.74 -15.00
CA ILE A 622 20.27 -22.28 -16.36
C ILE A 622 21.04 -21.38 -17.35
N ASP A 623 21.12 -20.07 -17.05
CA ASP A 623 21.87 -19.03 -17.77
C ASP A 623 22.39 -17.97 -16.76
N PRO A 624 23.58 -18.21 -16.16
CA PRO A 624 24.14 -17.31 -15.14
C PRO A 624 24.42 -15.89 -15.62
N VAL A 625 24.79 -15.71 -16.89
CA VAL A 625 25.15 -14.39 -17.44
C VAL A 625 23.90 -13.54 -17.58
N GLU A 626 22.85 -14.10 -18.17
CA GLU A 626 21.61 -13.38 -18.34
C GLU A 626 20.86 -13.18 -17.02
N GLY A 627 20.90 -14.18 -16.13
CA GLY A 627 20.42 -14.05 -14.76
C GLY A 627 21.07 -12.86 -14.04
N ALA A 628 22.39 -12.74 -14.08
CA ALA A 628 23.12 -11.62 -13.46
C ALA A 628 22.74 -10.25 -14.07
N ARG A 629 22.51 -10.18 -15.39
CA ARG A 629 22.05 -8.95 -16.05
C ARG A 629 20.67 -8.54 -15.55
N LEU A 630 19.71 -9.46 -15.51
CA LEU A 630 18.35 -9.19 -15.02
C LEU A 630 18.33 -8.89 -13.52
N GLN A 631 19.21 -9.49 -12.72
CA GLN A 631 19.36 -9.16 -11.30
C GLN A 631 19.76 -7.68 -11.12
N ALA A 632 20.68 -7.15 -11.94
CA ALA A 632 21.08 -5.75 -11.88
C ALA A 632 19.93 -4.78 -12.24
N GLU A 633 19.11 -5.13 -13.24
CA GLU A 633 17.90 -4.38 -13.60
C GLU A 633 16.83 -4.46 -12.49
N GLY A 634 16.60 -5.65 -11.91
CA GLY A 634 15.70 -5.85 -10.77
C GLY A 634 16.12 -5.08 -9.53
N GLU A 635 17.42 -4.94 -9.27
CA GLU A 635 17.96 -4.12 -8.18
C GLU A 635 17.84 -2.62 -8.47
N ALA A 636 17.95 -2.18 -9.73
CA ALA A 636 17.63 -0.81 -10.11
C ALA A 636 16.14 -0.50 -9.88
N TYR A 637 15.25 -1.40 -10.29
CA TYR A 637 13.83 -1.30 -10.00
C TYR A 637 13.57 -1.22 -8.50
N ARG A 638 14.17 -2.11 -7.71
CA ARG A 638 14.01 -2.11 -6.25
C ARG A 638 14.29 -0.74 -5.63
N ARG A 639 15.37 -0.07 -6.07
CA ARG A 639 15.75 1.26 -5.55
C ARG A 639 14.75 2.34 -5.92
N ASP A 640 14.30 2.38 -7.17
CA ASP A 640 13.31 3.37 -7.63
C ASP A 640 11.97 3.18 -6.91
N LEU A 641 11.52 1.92 -6.76
CA LEU A 641 10.30 1.57 -6.06
C LEU A 641 10.35 1.97 -4.58
N LEU A 642 11.42 1.60 -3.87
CA LEU A 642 11.57 1.99 -2.47
C LEU A 642 11.68 3.51 -2.32
N ALA A 643 12.36 4.23 -3.21
CA ALA A 643 12.41 5.69 -3.14
C ALA A 643 11.01 6.32 -3.25
N SER A 644 10.16 5.78 -4.12
CA SER A 644 8.76 6.21 -4.23
C SER A 644 7.96 5.91 -2.97
N VAL A 645 8.03 4.67 -2.45
CA VAL A 645 7.31 4.21 -1.25
C VAL A 645 7.72 5.00 -0.01
N GLU A 646 9.03 5.19 0.19
CA GLU A 646 9.59 5.95 1.31
C GLU A 646 9.09 7.40 1.31
N ARG A 647 9.02 8.02 0.12
CA ARG A 647 8.43 9.36 -0.04
C ARG A 647 6.93 9.37 0.26
N SER A 648 6.17 8.38 -0.19
CA SER A 648 4.73 8.24 0.10
C SER A 648 4.43 8.10 1.59
N ILE A 649 5.18 7.27 2.30
CA ILE A 649 5.02 7.12 3.76
C ILE A 649 5.37 8.43 4.47
N ALA A 650 6.50 9.06 4.12
CA ALA A 650 6.94 10.31 4.75
C ALA A 650 5.94 11.46 4.58
N LEU A 651 5.29 11.55 3.42
CA LEU A 651 4.31 12.59 3.09
C LEU A 651 2.90 12.29 3.59
N SER A 652 2.66 11.09 4.10
CA SER A 652 1.37 10.67 4.62
C SER A 652 1.23 11.03 6.10
N PRO A 653 0.17 11.76 6.48
CA PRO A 653 -0.08 12.07 7.87
C PRO A 653 -0.25 10.82 8.72
N VAL A 654 0.38 10.79 9.90
CA VAL A 654 0.12 9.77 10.92
C VAL A 654 -1.33 9.84 11.40
N VAL A 655 -1.90 8.69 11.75
CA VAL A 655 -3.32 8.54 12.10
C VAL A 655 -3.44 8.12 13.56
N PRO A 656 -4.36 8.72 14.36
CA PRO A 656 -4.55 8.34 15.76
C PRO A 656 -5.10 6.92 15.86
N VAL A 657 -4.66 6.16 16.87
CA VAL A 657 -5.14 4.80 17.16
C VAL A 657 -5.65 4.66 18.60
N ARG A 658 -6.16 3.50 18.99
CA ARG A 658 -6.92 3.31 20.24
C ARG A 658 -6.08 3.30 21.50
N ASP A 659 -4.75 3.31 21.41
CA ASP A 659 -3.87 3.48 22.57
C ASP A 659 -3.56 4.97 22.89
N GLY A 660 -4.09 5.90 22.08
CA GLY A 660 -3.87 7.34 22.23
C GLY A 660 -2.62 7.87 21.54
N THR A 661 -1.88 7.03 20.80
CA THR A 661 -0.76 7.43 19.94
C THR A 661 -1.19 7.57 18.47
N PHE A 662 -0.25 7.98 17.61
CA PHE A 662 -0.46 8.14 16.17
C PHE A 662 0.57 7.30 15.39
N HIS A 663 0.11 6.62 14.34
CA HIS A 663 0.90 5.66 13.59
C HIS A 663 0.95 5.93 12.09
N SER A 664 1.98 5.40 11.45
CA SER A 664 2.24 5.57 10.02
C SER A 664 1.15 4.95 9.12
N VAL A 665 0.98 5.55 7.95
CA VAL A 665 0.16 5.00 6.86
C VAL A 665 1.07 4.63 5.70
N ILE A 666 0.81 3.48 5.08
CA ILE A 666 1.43 3.09 3.81
C ILE A 666 0.37 3.28 2.72
N PRO A 667 0.44 4.35 1.91
CA PRO A 667 -0.54 4.62 0.85
C PRO A 667 -0.52 3.53 -0.22
N PHE A 668 -1.63 3.37 -0.93
CA PHE A 668 -1.80 2.34 -1.96
C PHE A 668 -1.08 2.65 -3.29
N ALA A 669 -0.74 3.91 -3.55
CA ALA A 669 -0.11 4.34 -4.81
C ALA A 669 0.79 5.58 -4.64
N CYS A 670 1.63 5.83 -5.64
CA CYS A 670 2.42 7.07 -5.76
C CYS A 670 1.51 8.31 -5.89
N TYR A 671 1.92 9.45 -5.35
CA TYR A 671 1.15 10.72 -5.28
C TYR A 671 -0.06 10.72 -4.33
N VAL A 672 -0.21 9.70 -3.48
CA VAL A 672 -1.26 9.66 -2.46
C VAL A 672 -0.69 10.10 -1.10
N ARG A 673 -1.41 10.98 -0.40
CA ARG A 673 -1.05 11.46 0.96
C ARG A 673 -2.06 11.02 2.01
N GLY A 674 -1.75 9.95 2.72
CA GLY A 674 -2.60 9.35 3.75
C GLY A 674 -3.54 8.29 3.20
N LEU A 675 -4.71 8.16 3.81
CA LEU A 675 -5.70 7.12 3.51
C LEU A 675 -6.55 7.48 2.27
N GLY A 676 -6.85 6.47 1.45
CA GLY A 676 -7.88 6.45 0.41
C GLY A 676 -9.24 6.86 0.95
N THR A 677 -9.62 6.32 2.11
CA THR A 677 -10.80 6.72 2.90
C THR A 677 -10.77 8.16 3.45
N GLY A 678 -9.65 8.86 3.29
CA GLY A 678 -9.47 10.28 3.65
C GLY A 678 -9.59 11.19 2.43
N ALA A 679 -8.66 12.13 2.29
CA ALA A 679 -8.71 13.15 1.24
C ALA A 679 -8.77 12.60 -0.19
N TRP A 680 -8.09 11.47 -0.43
CA TRP A 680 -7.97 10.93 -1.77
C TRP A 680 -9.32 10.50 -2.35
N GLY A 681 -10.19 9.86 -1.56
CA GLY A 681 -11.49 9.39 -2.04
C GLY A 681 -12.45 10.52 -2.41
N TRP A 682 -12.16 11.79 -2.08
CA TRP A 682 -13.05 12.91 -2.37
C TRP A 682 -13.18 13.14 -3.88
N ARG A 683 -14.41 12.96 -4.38
CA ARG A 683 -14.74 12.94 -5.82
C ARG A 683 -13.96 11.88 -6.61
N ARG A 684 -13.25 10.98 -5.93
CA ARG A 684 -12.31 10.02 -6.53
C ARG A 684 -12.27 8.72 -5.71
N ASP A 685 -13.43 8.14 -5.41
CA ASP A 685 -13.45 6.85 -4.70
C ASP A 685 -12.89 5.70 -5.56
N GLY A 686 -12.98 5.80 -6.89
CA GLY A 686 -12.61 4.80 -7.89
C GLY A 686 -13.46 3.53 -7.84
N SER A 687 -13.65 2.96 -6.65
CA SER A 687 -14.29 1.66 -6.41
C SER A 687 -15.70 1.78 -5.80
N GLY A 688 -16.44 2.83 -6.16
CA GLY A 688 -17.74 3.16 -5.57
C GLY A 688 -18.79 2.04 -5.61
N SER A 689 -18.78 1.17 -6.63
CA SER A 689 -19.68 0.02 -6.77
C SER A 689 -19.29 -1.20 -5.93
N HIS A 690 -18.09 -1.22 -5.35
CA HIS A 690 -17.55 -2.32 -4.56
C HIS A 690 -17.63 -1.97 -3.06
N VAL A 691 -16.58 -1.37 -2.49
CA VAL A 691 -16.55 -0.88 -1.10
C VAL A 691 -16.20 0.61 -0.97
N GLY A 692 -16.21 1.33 -2.09
CA GLY A 692 -15.79 2.72 -2.14
C GLY A 692 -14.31 2.87 -1.77
N PRO A 693 -13.91 3.96 -1.10
CA PRO A 693 -12.49 4.27 -0.91
C PRO A 693 -11.76 3.32 0.04
N LEU A 694 -12.45 2.48 0.82
CA LEU A 694 -11.84 1.44 1.65
C LEU A 694 -11.07 0.40 0.81
N TYR A 695 -11.47 0.25 -0.46
CA TYR A 695 -10.85 -0.67 -1.41
C TYR A 695 -9.33 -0.51 -1.49
N TRP A 696 -8.85 0.73 -1.32
CA TRP A 696 -7.44 1.07 -1.46
C TRP A 696 -6.59 0.70 -0.24
N GLU A 697 -7.19 0.61 0.96
CA GLU A 697 -6.46 0.20 2.16
C GLU A 697 -6.58 -1.29 2.44
N THR A 698 -7.67 -1.93 1.99
CA THR A 698 -7.91 -3.35 2.28
C THR A 698 -7.68 -4.22 1.06
N VAL A 699 -8.38 -3.97 -0.06
CA VAL A 699 -8.40 -4.86 -1.23
C VAL A 699 -7.18 -4.71 -2.13
N GLN A 700 -7.05 -3.58 -2.84
CA GLN A 700 -5.92 -3.29 -3.74
C GLN A 700 -4.89 -2.38 -3.04
N SER A 701 -4.25 -2.93 -2.01
CA SER A 701 -3.43 -2.17 -1.05
C SER A 701 -1.93 -2.37 -1.26
N ALA A 702 -1.12 -1.56 -0.57
CA ALA A 702 0.33 -1.71 -0.61
C ALA A 702 0.86 -2.96 0.15
N ALA A 703 -0.01 -3.86 0.62
CA ALA A 703 0.37 -5.03 1.41
C ALA A 703 1.31 -6.00 0.66
N ALA A 704 1.21 -6.06 -0.67
CA ALA A 704 2.10 -6.87 -1.51
C ALA A 704 3.59 -6.46 -1.38
N LEU A 705 3.89 -5.20 -1.01
CA LEU A 705 5.26 -4.75 -0.71
C LEU A 705 5.87 -5.52 0.48
N VAL A 706 5.04 -5.95 1.43
CA VAL A 706 5.48 -6.71 2.61
C VAL A 706 5.49 -8.21 2.30
N SER A 707 4.41 -8.72 1.73
CA SER A 707 4.27 -10.14 1.37
C SER A 707 3.38 -10.27 0.12
N PRO A 708 3.85 -10.89 -0.98
CA PRO A 708 5.02 -11.76 -1.06
C PRO A 708 6.35 -11.06 -1.39
N ALA A 709 6.36 -9.78 -1.77
CA ALA A 709 7.58 -9.16 -2.32
C ALA A 709 8.71 -9.02 -1.27
N GLY A 710 8.40 -8.81 0.01
CA GLY A 710 9.43 -8.64 1.04
C GLY A 710 10.31 -7.39 0.85
N LEU A 711 9.82 -6.39 0.12
CA LEU A 711 10.46 -5.08 -0.07
C LEU A 711 10.48 -4.28 1.23
N LEU A 712 9.37 -4.32 1.97
CA LEU A 712 9.24 -3.76 3.31
C LEU A 712 9.31 -4.89 4.34
N PRO A 713 10.24 -4.85 5.31
CA PRO A 713 10.30 -5.86 6.35
C PRO A 713 8.99 -5.90 7.15
N PRO A 714 8.38 -7.08 7.39
CA PRO A 714 7.15 -7.18 8.17
C PRO A 714 7.25 -6.59 9.59
N LYS A 715 8.45 -6.54 10.15
CA LYS A 715 8.74 -5.98 11.49
C LYS A 715 9.21 -4.52 11.45
N ASP A 716 9.24 -3.88 10.28
CA ASP A 716 9.46 -2.43 10.19
C ASP A 716 8.41 -1.73 11.05
N VAL A 717 8.84 -0.75 11.86
CA VAL A 717 7.97 -0.04 12.80
C VAL A 717 6.79 0.64 12.09
N ARG A 718 6.97 1.04 10.83
CA ARG A 718 5.95 1.68 10.00
C ARG A 718 4.93 0.69 9.47
N VAL A 719 5.38 -0.53 9.15
CA VAL A 719 4.47 -1.65 8.82
C VAL A 719 3.66 -2.05 10.04
N GLN A 720 4.30 -2.12 11.22
CA GLN A 720 3.60 -2.42 12.47
C GLN A 720 2.58 -1.33 12.83
N GLY A 721 2.96 -0.05 12.70
CA GLY A 721 2.04 1.07 12.86
C GLY A 721 0.86 1.04 11.90
N TYR A 722 1.11 0.78 10.62
CA TYR A 722 0.05 0.69 9.63
C TYR A 722 -0.92 -0.46 9.93
N LEU A 723 -0.43 -1.60 10.42
CA LEU A 723 -1.30 -2.70 10.89
C LEU A 723 -2.17 -2.30 12.09
N ASP A 724 -1.67 -1.46 13.01
CA ASP A 724 -2.50 -0.90 14.08
C ASP A 724 -3.53 0.09 13.53
N VAL A 725 -3.20 0.91 12.51
CA VAL A 725 -4.17 1.77 11.80
C VAL A 725 -5.26 0.94 11.13
N LEU A 726 -4.90 -0.11 10.38
CA LEU A 726 -5.85 -0.99 9.71
C LEU A 726 -6.85 -1.57 10.72
N GLU A 727 -6.37 -2.14 11.82
CA GLU A 727 -7.21 -2.77 12.85
C GLU A 727 -8.06 -1.76 13.63
N ASP A 728 -7.47 -0.64 14.07
CA ASP A 728 -8.13 0.29 14.97
C ASP A 728 -9.07 1.26 14.26
N ARG A 729 -8.81 1.56 12.98
CA ARG A 729 -9.51 2.61 12.22
C ARG A 729 -10.35 2.10 11.06
N LEU A 730 -9.93 1.03 10.38
CA LEU A 730 -10.55 0.64 9.11
C LEU A 730 -11.34 -0.66 9.24
N LEU A 731 -10.69 -1.76 9.66
CA LEU A 731 -11.29 -3.08 9.73
C LEU A 731 -12.38 -3.16 10.78
N LEU A 732 -12.16 -2.59 11.98
CA LEU A 732 -13.15 -2.63 13.06
C LEU A 732 -14.30 -1.62 12.85
N GLU A 733 -14.04 -0.48 12.22
CA GLU A 733 -15.03 0.59 12.04
C GLU A 733 -15.73 0.52 10.68
N ASN A 734 -15.45 -0.51 9.89
CA ASN A 734 -16.17 -0.81 8.65
C ASN A 734 -17.64 -1.17 8.96
N PRO A 735 -18.65 -0.54 8.33
CA PRO A 735 -20.07 -0.84 8.59
C PRO A 735 -20.48 -2.27 8.27
N TYR A 736 -19.77 -2.94 7.37
CA TYR A 736 -20.06 -4.32 6.97
C TYR A 736 -19.78 -5.30 8.12
N VAL A 737 -18.99 -4.85 9.11
CA VAL A 737 -18.83 -5.55 10.39
C VAL A 737 -20.10 -5.51 11.24
N GLY A 738 -20.96 -4.51 11.09
CA GLY A 738 -22.18 -4.36 11.88
C GLY A 738 -21.92 -4.32 13.39
N GLY A 739 -22.90 -4.72 14.20
CA GLY A 739 -22.81 -4.75 15.67
C GLY A 739 -22.05 -5.95 16.25
N ARG A 740 -21.16 -6.61 15.49
CA ARG A 740 -20.45 -7.81 15.95
C ARG A 740 -19.43 -7.48 17.05
N ASP A 741 -19.13 -8.45 17.92
CA ASP A 741 -18.06 -8.31 18.92
C ASP A 741 -16.73 -8.03 18.24
N TRP A 742 -15.95 -7.09 18.81
CA TRP A 742 -14.70 -6.63 18.23
C TRP A 742 -13.69 -7.77 17.95
N PHE A 743 -13.72 -8.87 18.71
CA PHE A 743 -12.79 -9.99 18.49
C PHE A 743 -13.21 -10.85 17.30
N ALA A 744 -14.51 -11.05 17.12
CA ALA A 744 -15.08 -11.70 15.94
C ALA A 744 -15.14 -10.76 14.72
N ALA A 745 -15.01 -9.44 14.92
CA ALA A 745 -14.91 -8.39 13.91
C ALA A 745 -13.59 -8.40 13.13
N GLY A 746 -13.37 -7.34 12.34
CA GLY A 746 -12.08 -7.00 11.75
C GLY A 746 -11.58 -7.99 10.70
N TRP A 747 -12.50 -8.57 9.95
CA TRP A 747 -12.17 -9.29 8.73
C TRP A 747 -12.14 -8.32 7.55
N GLN A 748 -11.64 -8.86 6.47
CA GLN A 748 -11.26 -8.20 5.25
C GLN A 748 -12.39 -8.48 4.22
N TYR A 749 -12.69 -7.54 3.32
CA TYR A 749 -13.90 -7.59 2.47
C TYR A 749 -13.85 -8.61 1.32
N GLN A 750 -12.69 -8.79 0.70
CA GLN A 750 -12.42 -9.75 -0.39
C GLN A 750 -11.11 -10.46 -0.07
N GLY A 751 -11.23 -11.58 0.66
CA GLY A 751 -10.14 -12.28 1.31
C GLY A 751 -9.02 -12.76 0.39
N GLY A 752 -9.24 -12.86 -0.91
CA GLY A 752 -8.30 -13.37 -1.90
C GLY A 752 -7.23 -12.36 -2.26
N LEU A 753 -7.63 -11.12 -2.51
CA LEU A 753 -6.72 -10.00 -2.81
C LEU A 753 -6.07 -9.45 -1.54
N GLU A 754 -6.79 -9.54 -0.43
CA GLU A 754 -6.42 -8.98 0.86
C GLU A 754 -5.27 -9.72 1.56
N ARG A 755 -4.15 -9.04 1.87
CA ARG A 755 -2.93 -9.69 2.42
C ARG A 755 -2.62 -9.42 3.89
N THR A 756 -3.52 -8.82 4.67
CA THR A 756 -3.22 -8.42 6.06
C THR A 756 -2.90 -9.62 6.96
N ALA A 757 -3.61 -10.75 6.79
CA ALA A 757 -3.28 -11.99 7.50
C ALA A 757 -1.85 -12.46 7.16
N ASN A 758 -1.46 -12.44 5.89
CA ASN A 758 -0.12 -12.80 5.45
C ASN A 758 0.95 -11.88 6.07
N MET A 759 0.68 -10.58 6.20
CA MET A 759 1.57 -9.63 6.88
C MET A 759 1.76 -9.98 8.38
N HIS A 760 0.69 -10.34 9.10
CA HIS A 760 0.80 -10.78 10.49
C HIS A 760 1.60 -12.08 10.63
N LEU A 761 1.37 -13.05 9.74
CA LEU A 761 2.14 -14.29 9.73
C LEU A 761 3.62 -14.03 9.47
N ALA A 762 3.94 -13.25 8.43
CA ALA A 762 5.29 -12.86 8.06
C ALA A 762 5.98 -12.05 9.18
N GLY A 763 5.22 -11.19 9.87
CA GLY A 763 5.62 -10.41 11.05
C GLY A 763 5.79 -11.22 12.34
N ASP A 764 5.40 -12.49 12.35
CA ASP A 764 5.45 -13.38 13.52
C ASP A 764 4.44 -13.01 14.63
N ASP A 765 3.34 -12.35 14.27
CA ASP A 765 2.25 -11.92 15.18
C ASP A 765 1.11 -12.95 15.19
N ILE A 766 1.41 -14.12 15.76
CA ILE A 766 0.58 -15.32 15.60
C ILE A 766 -0.87 -15.17 16.13
N PRO A 767 -1.14 -14.58 17.31
CA PRO A 767 -2.51 -14.43 17.79
C PRO A 767 -3.39 -13.59 16.86
N VAL A 768 -2.83 -12.52 16.28
CA VAL A 768 -3.54 -11.65 15.34
C VAL A 768 -3.74 -12.37 14.01
N PHE A 769 -2.71 -13.04 13.48
CA PHE A 769 -2.85 -13.90 12.30
C PHE A 769 -3.98 -14.93 12.47
N LEU A 770 -4.01 -15.66 13.59
CA LEU A 770 -5.04 -16.68 13.82
C LEU A 770 -6.45 -16.08 13.87
N ARG A 771 -6.61 -14.89 14.47
CA ARG A 771 -7.90 -14.18 14.46
C ARG A 771 -8.29 -13.77 13.04
N SER A 772 -7.41 -13.12 12.28
CA SER A 772 -7.71 -12.72 10.90
C SER A 772 -8.00 -13.94 10.00
N PHE A 773 -7.20 -15.01 10.11
CA PHE A 773 -7.35 -16.25 9.33
C PHE A 773 -8.68 -16.94 9.60
N PHE A 774 -9.05 -17.16 10.87
CA PHE A 774 -10.31 -17.84 11.19
C PHE A 774 -11.54 -16.96 10.97
N ASN A 775 -11.46 -15.66 11.23
CA ASN A 775 -12.56 -14.75 10.96
C ASN A 775 -12.82 -14.62 9.45
N GLY A 776 -11.76 -14.55 8.62
CA GLY A 776 -11.87 -14.59 7.16
C GLY A 776 -12.54 -15.88 6.66
N TYR A 777 -12.03 -17.04 7.08
CA TYR A 777 -12.66 -18.32 6.75
C TYR A 777 -14.15 -18.35 7.14
N ALA A 778 -14.49 -17.94 8.36
CA ALA A 778 -15.86 -18.00 8.85
C ALA A 778 -16.84 -17.09 8.08
N ILE A 779 -16.35 -15.94 7.58
CA ILE A 779 -17.18 -15.02 6.81
C ILE A 779 -17.31 -15.43 5.34
N ASP A 780 -16.29 -16.04 4.74
CA ASP A 780 -16.29 -16.35 3.31
C ASP A 780 -17.00 -17.67 2.96
N ILE A 781 -17.06 -18.63 3.88
CA ILE A 781 -17.61 -19.96 3.57
C ILE A 781 -19.13 -19.97 3.31
N LEU A 782 -19.54 -20.94 2.49
CA LEU A 782 -20.91 -21.34 2.20
C LEU A 782 -21.13 -22.79 2.69
N PRO A 783 -21.43 -23.01 3.98
CA PRO A 783 -21.52 -24.36 4.56
C PRO A 783 -22.56 -25.24 3.85
N ASP A 784 -23.71 -24.67 3.50
CA ASP A 784 -24.82 -25.39 2.86
C ASP A 784 -24.55 -25.75 1.39
N ASN A 785 -23.48 -25.20 0.81
CA ASN A 785 -23.09 -25.45 -0.58
C ASN A 785 -21.83 -26.31 -0.68
N GLY A 786 -21.49 -27.05 0.39
CA GLY A 786 -20.30 -27.89 0.42
C GLY A 786 -19.03 -27.15 0.83
N TYR A 787 -19.17 -26.08 1.63
CA TYR A 787 -18.04 -25.29 2.14
C TYR A 787 -17.20 -24.63 1.04
N LEU A 788 -17.89 -24.13 0.02
CA LEU A 788 -17.35 -23.24 -1.02
C LEU A 788 -17.16 -21.83 -0.46
N PHE A 789 -16.48 -20.95 -1.21
CA PHE A 789 -16.19 -19.59 -0.77
C PHE A 789 -16.97 -18.57 -1.60
N ASN A 790 -17.46 -17.51 -0.95
CA ASN A 790 -17.97 -16.31 -1.62
C ASN A 790 -16.82 -15.40 -2.04
N GLU A 791 -17.00 -14.64 -3.13
CA GLU A 791 -16.03 -13.61 -3.54
C GLU A 791 -15.88 -12.48 -2.52
N HIS A 792 -16.96 -12.05 -1.88
CA HIS A 792 -16.90 -11.04 -0.83
C HIS A 792 -17.71 -11.42 0.41
N ALA A 793 -17.32 -10.81 1.53
CA ALA A 793 -17.91 -11.05 2.85
C ALA A 793 -19.42 -10.71 2.97
N VAL A 794 -19.98 -9.91 2.05
CA VAL A 794 -21.36 -9.38 2.13
C VAL A 794 -22.18 -9.64 0.87
N HIS A 795 -21.57 -9.58 -0.31
CA HIS A 795 -22.20 -9.83 -1.60
C HIS A 795 -21.17 -10.42 -2.59
N GLY A 796 -21.56 -10.65 -3.84
CA GLY A 796 -20.69 -11.23 -4.86
C GLY A 796 -21.13 -12.64 -5.30
N PRO A 797 -20.55 -13.16 -6.40
CA PRO A 797 -20.80 -14.51 -6.86
C PRO A 797 -20.39 -15.55 -5.80
N PRO A 798 -21.22 -16.58 -5.58
CA PRO A 798 -20.82 -17.73 -4.80
C PRO A 798 -19.81 -18.57 -5.57
N ASP A 799 -19.12 -19.44 -4.84
CA ASP A 799 -18.20 -20.42 -5.41
C ASP A 799 -16.96 -19.82 -6.12
N LYS A 800 -16.37 -18.79 -5.52
CA LYS A 800 -15.16 -18.14 -6.02
C LYS A 800 -13.92 -18.94 -5.58
N ILE A 801 -13.32 -19.66 -6.53
CA ILE A 801 -12.17 -20.54 -6.28
C ILE A 801 -10.89 -19.79 -5.88
N PHE A 802 -10.76 -18.52 -6.28
CA PHE A 802 -9.64 -17.66 -5.91
C PHE A 802 -9.58 -17.39 -4.39
N GLU A 803 -10.73 -17.15 -3.77
CA GLU A 803 -10.86 -16.92 -2.34
C GLU A 803 -10.47 -18.17 -1.54
N GLU A 804 -10.92 -19.34 -1.99
CA GLU A 804 -10.51 -20.62 -1.41
C GLU A 804 -8.99 -20.84 -1.57
N ALA A 805 -8.43 -20.54 -2.74
CA ALA A 805 -6.99 -20.66 -2.98
C ALA A 805 -6.15 -19.81 -2.02
N ALA A 806 -6.58 -18.57 -1.72
CA ALA A 806 -5.92 -17.72 -0.73
C ALA A 806 -6.05 -18.25 0.70
N PHE A 807 -7.20 -18.84 1.07
CA PHE A 807 -7.33 -19.57 2.34
C PHE A 807 -6.35 -20.76 2.41
N LEU A 808 -6.27 -21.56 1.35
CA LEU A 808 -5.40 -22.74 1.28
C LEU A 808 -3.93 -22.35 1.38
N GLU A 809 -3.50 -21.26 0.73
CA GLU A 809 -2.16 -20.69 0.86
C GLU A 809 -1.82 -20.36 2.32
N ARG A 810 -2.71 -19.63 3.02
CA ARG A 810 -2.52 -19.27 4.43
C ARG A 810 -2.54 -20.49 5.35
N PHE A 811 -3.43 -21.45 5.09
CA PHE A 811 -3.51 -22.69 5.86
C PHE A 811 -2.26 -23.56 5.66
N ARG A 812 -1.72 -23.61 4.45
CA ARG A 812 -0.43 -24.24 4.20
C ARG A 812 0.67 -23.48 4.96
N ASN A 813 0.71 -22.15 4.86
CA ASN A 813 1.77 -21.31 5.42
C ASN A 813 1.81 -21.26 6.97
N LEU A 814 0.72 -21.57 7.66
CA LEU A 814 0.77 -21.76 9.12
C LEU A 814 1.47 -23.07 9.53
N LEU A 815 1.46 -24.07 8.65
CA LEU A 815 2.03 -25.42 8.85
C LEU A 815 3.45 -25.55 8.30
N VAL A 816 3.68 -25.05 7.08
CA VAL A 816 4.94 -25.12 6.34
C VAL A 816 5.11 -23.80 5.62
N MET A 817 6.22 -23.10 5.76
CA MET A 817 6.43 -21.82 5.08
C MET A 817 7.91 -21.57 4.77
N GLU A 818 8.20 -21.26 3.51
CA GLU A 818 9.49 -20.78 3.07
C GLU A 818 9.64 -19.29 3.40
N GLN A 819 10.82 -18.91 3.87
CA GLN A 819 11.17 -17.52 4.06
C GLN A 819 12.66 -17.34 3.74
N GLY A 820 12.93 -16.91 2.50
CA GLY A 820 14.29 -16.95 1.95
C GLY A 820 14.85 -18.36 2.03
N ASP A 821 16.05 -18.51 2.58
CA ASP A 821 16.72 -19.81 2.71
C ASP A 821 16.28 -20.63 3.95
N SER A 822 15.19 -20.23 4.61
CA SER A 822 14.68 -20.91 5.82
C SER A 822 13.36 -21.60 5.56
N LEU A 823 13.17 -22.77 6.18
CA LEU A 823 11.93 -23.54 6.16
C LEU A 823 11.29 -23.56 7.55
N TRP A 824 10.12 -22.96 7.68
CA TRP A 824 9.34 -23.00 8.91
C TRP A 824 8.46 -24.25 8.98
N ILE A 825 8.37 -24.84 10.17
CA ILE A 825 7.50 -25.96 10.52
C ILE A 825 6.63 -25.57 11.70
N ALA A 826 5.31 -25.72 11.53
CA ALA A 826 4.27 -25.37 12.50
C ALA A 826 4.40 -23.92 13.01
N ARG A 827 4.78 -22.98 12.12
CA ARG A 827 5.04 -21.57 12.44
C ARG A 827 3.92 -20.94 13.27
N ALA A 828 2.68 -21.23 12.92
CA ALA A 828 1.51 -20.60 13.51
C ALA A 828 0.45 -21.62 13.95
N ALA A 829 0.85 -22.86 14.25
CA ALA A 829 -0.07 -23.85 14.81
C ALA A 829 -0.76 -23.30 16.09
N PRO A 830 -2.10 -23.30 16.17
CA PRO A 830 -2.83 -22.87 17.36
C PRO A 830 -2.39 -23.63 18.62
N ARG A 831 -2.29 -22.93 19.76
CA ARG A 831 -1.94 -23.57 21.05
C ARG A 831 -2.85 -24.74 21.41
N VAL A 832 -4.14 -24.63 21.06
CA VAL A 832 -5.14 -25.68 21.29
C VAL A 832 -4.82 -26.99 20.56
N TRP A 833 -4.02 -26.96 19.49
CA TRP A 833 -3.57 -28.15 18.77
C TRP A 833 -2.42 -28.90 19.44
N LEU A 834 -1.81 -28.29 20.46
CA LEU A 834 -0.74 -28.92 21.24
C LEU A 834 -1.23 -29.27 22.66
N LYS A 835 -2.54 -29.34 22.89
CA LYS A 835 -3.12 -29.93 24.12
C LYS A 835 -2.76 -31.41 24.25
N GLN A 836 -2.92 -31.97 25.45
CA GLN A 836 -2.58 -33.37 25.72
C GLN A 836 -3.18 -34.34 24.69
N GLY A 837 -2.35 -35.26 24.19
CA GLY A 837 -2.76 -36.31 23.26
C GLY A 837 -3.07 -35.83 21.85
N LYS A 838 -2.95 -34.53 21.57
CA LYS A 838 -3.14 -33.99 20.22
C LYS A 838 -1.91 -34.23 19.36
N LYS A 839 -2.15 -34.36 18.06
CA LYS A 839 -1.15 -34.66 17.04
C LYS A 839 -1.37 -33.78 15.83
N ILE A 840 -0.26 -33.33 15.24
CA ILE A 840 -0.21 -32.70 13.91
C ILE A 840 0.65 -33.61 13.04
N ALA A 841 0.17 -33.98 11.85
CA ALA A 841 0.95 -34.73 10.87
C ALA A 841 0.82 -34.09 9.49
N VAL A 842 1.95 -33.96 8.81
CA VAL A 842 2.04 -33.47 7.44
C VAL A 842 2.94 -34.41 6.65
N LYS A 843 2.52 -34.81 5.45
CA LYS A 843 3.31 -35.66 4.55
C LYS A 843 3.32 -35.08 3.15
N ASN A 844 4.41 -35.32 2.42
CA ASN A 844 4.61 -34.91 1.03
C ASN A 844 4.35 -33.41 0.81
N ALA A 845 4.67 -32.55 1.78
CA ALA A 845 4.48 -31.11 1.60
C ALA A 845 5.53 -30.58 0.60
N PRO A 846 5.13 -30.04 -0.56
CA PRO A 846 6.06 -29.42 -1.49
C PRO A 846 6.71 -28.22 -0.83
N THR A 847 8.01 -28.06 -1.01
CA THR A 847 8.75 -26.87 -0.59
C THR A 847 9.77 -26.48 -1.65
N HIS A 848 10.32 -25.26 -1.58
CA HIS A 848 11.45 -24.87 -2.44
C HIS A 848 12.66 -25.82 -2.31
N PHE A 849 12.76 -26.48 -1.16
CA PHE A 849 13.86 -27.34 -0.76
C PHE A 849 13.65 -28.83 -1.11
N GLY A 850 12.44 -29.20 -1.56
CA GLY A 850 11.99 -30.60 -1.78
C GLY A 850 10.81 -30.99 -0.88
N ALA A 851 10.36 -32.23 -0.94
CA ALA A 851 9.23 -32.69 -0.13
C ALA A 851 9.59 -32.79 1.36
N LEU A 852 8.77 -32.18 2.22
CA LEU A 852 8.85 -32.23 3.68
C LEU A 852 7.79 -33.19 4.23
N ALA A 853 8.14 -33.94 5.28
CA ALA A 853 7.17 -34.62 6.12
C ALA A 853 7.51 -34.39 7.60
N TYR A 854 6.49 -34.30 8.46
CA TYR A 854 6.69 -34.27 9.89
C TYR A 854 5.48 -34.75 10.69
N GLU A 855 5.73 -35.16 11.93
CA GLU A 855 4.72 -35.47 12.93
C GLU A 855 5.10 -34.80 14.24
N ILE A 856 4.15 -34.09 14.86
CA ILE A 856 4.26 -33.52 16.20
C ILE A 856 3.24 -34.23 17.10
N VAL A 857 3.69 -34.75 18.24
CA VAL A 857 2.85 -35.39 19.26
C VAL A 857 3.00 -34.66 20.58
N SER A 858 1.87 -34.23 21.13
CA SER A 858 1.83 -33.52 22.41
C SER A 858 1.55 -34.48 23.57
N ASP A 859 2.44 -34.47 24.56
CA ASP A 859 2.37 -35.24 25.81
C ASP A 859 2.67 -34.31 27.00
N VAL A 860 1.98 -33.17 27.03
CA VAL A 860 2.15 -32.11 28.03
C VAL A 860 1.85 -32.55 29.46
N ALA A 861 1.05 -33.60 29.67
CA ALA A 861 0.85 -34.24 30.96
C ALA A 861 2.17 -34.79 31.54
N ASN A 862 3.09 -35.22 30.67
CA ASN A 862 4.45 -35.62 31.02
C ASN A 862 5.49 -34.51 30.72
N ARG A 863 5.03 -33.25 30.58
CA ARG A 863 5.82 -32.05 30.26
C ARG A 863 6.69 -32.21 29.02
N ARG A 864 6.15 -32.83 27.98
CA ARG A 864 6.91 -33.22 26.79
C ARG A 864 6.12 -32.98 25.51
N ILE A 865 6.80 -32.48 24.47
CA ILE A 865 6.30 -32.50 23.09
C ILE A 865 7.41 -33.08 22.20
N THR A 866 7.05 -33.98 21.29
CA THR A 866 8.01 -34.63 20.38
C THR A 866 7.67 -34.31 18.93
N ALA A 867 8.69 -34.14 18.10
CA ALA A 867 8.54 -34.01 16.65
C ALA A 867 9.45 -35.01 15.91
N LYS A 868 8.95 -35.61 14.84
CA LYS A 868 9.75 -36.35 13.85
C LYS A 868 9.66 -35.60 12.53
N ILE A 869 10.79 -35.32 11.91
CA ILE A 869 10.88 -34.48 10.71
C ILE A 869 11.74 -35.20 9.67
N GLU A 870 11.28 -35.25 8.44
CA GLU A 870 12.07 -35.65 7.28
C GLU A 870 12.46 -34.38 6.53
N ILE A 871 13.69 -33.91 6.78
CA ILE A 871 14.18 -32.65 6.20
C ILE A 871 14.40 -32.83 4.70
N PRO A 872 13.85 -31.94 3.85
CA PRO A 872 14.00 -32.03 2.40
C PRO A 872 15.46 -31.86 1.95
N SER A 873 15.82 -32.51 0.85
CA SER A 873 17.23 -32.62 0.41
C SER A 873 17.51 -32.16 -1.03
N ARG A 874 16.50 -31.74 -1.81
CA ARG A 874 16.70 -31.33 -3.22
C ARG A 874 17.60 -30.09 -3.28
N ASN A 875 17.21 -29.07 -2.53
CA ASN A 875 18.01 -27.88 -2.27
C ASN A 875 17.98 -27.70 -0.75
N PRO A 876 18.94 -28.19 0.04
CA PRO A 876 18.82 -28.17 1.50
C PRO A 876 18.63 -26.75 2.06
N PRO A 877 17.68 -26.52 2.98
CA PRO A 877 17.48 -25.21 3.59
C PRO A 877 18.68 -24.85 4.48
N LYS A 878 19.03 -23.56 4.56
CA LYS A 878 20.07 -23.11 5.50
C LYS A 878 19.63 -23.29 6.95
N SER A 879 18.34 -23.13 7.22
CA SER A 879 17.75 -23.29 8.54
C SER A 879 16.38 -23.93 8.46
N VAL A 880 16.13 -24.92 9.33
CA VAL A 880 14.78 -25.46 9.59
C VAL A 880 14.33 -24.93 10.95
N LEU A 881 13.17 -24.26 10.96
CA LEU A 881 12.63 -23.53 12.09
C LEU A 881 11.36 -24.21 12.59
N LEU A 882 11.50 -25.11 13.57
CA LEU A 882 10.38 -25.80 14.21
C LEU A 882 9.83 -24.94 15.37
N ARG A 883 8.54 -24.64 15.36
CA ARG A 883 7.88 -23.98 16.51
C ARG A 883 6.94 -24.93 17.24
N LEU A 884 7.04 -24.98 18.57
CA LEU A 884 6.18 -25.78 19.44
C LEU A 884 5.57 -24.90 20.55
N ARG A 885 4.35 -24.40 20.27
CA ARG A 885 3.63 -23.44 21.12
C ARG A 885 2.88 -24.15 22.23
N HIS A 886 3.50 -24.31 23.40
CA HIS A 886 2.89 -25.05 24.52
C HIS A 886 1.51 -24.45 24.86
N PRO A 887 0.48 -25.25 25.19
CA PRO A 887 -0.88 -24.74 25.44
C PRO A 887 -0.95 -23.61 26.48
N GLU A 888 -0.10 -23.69 27.50
CA GLU A 888 0.02 -22.72 28.60
C GLU A 888 1.23 -21.79 28.47
N ALA A 889 1.88 -21.73 27.30
CA ALA A 889 3.11 -20.97 27.07
C ALA A 889 4.24 -21.30 28.08
N ALA A 890 4.34 -22.57 28.48
CA ALA A 890 5.40 -23.02 29.37
C ALA A 890 6.78 -22.87 28.70
N LEU A 891 7.80 -22.53 29.47
CA LEU A 891 9.16 -22.35 28.98
C LEU A 891 9.81 -23.69 28.65
N ILE A 892 10.52 -23.75 27.52
CA ILE A 892 11.40 -24.85 27.14
C ILE A 892 12.55 -24.96 28.15
N LYS A 893 12.66 -26.11 28.82
CA LYS A 893 13.74 -26.44 29.77
C LYS A 893 14.87 -27.21 29.13
N ARG A 894 14.54 -28.11 28.21
CA ARG A 894 15.53 -28.96 27.52
C ARG A 894 15.03 -29.36 26.15
N VAL A 895 15.93 -29.34 25.17
CA VAL A 895 15.70 -29.91 23.84
C VAL A 895 16.74 -30.99 23.61
N THR A 896 16.29 -32.14 23.09
CA THR A 896 17.19 -33.14 22.51
C THR A 896 16.86 -33.36 21.05
N VAL A 897 17.89 -33.42 20.21
CA VAL A 897 17.79 -33.72 18.78
C VAL A 897 18.57 -35.01 18.52
N ASN A 898 17.90 -36.01 17.95
CA ASN A 898 18.44 -37.37 17.75
C ASN A 898 19.06 -37.96 19.03
N GLY A 899 18.39 -37.72 20.17
CA GLY A 899 18.83 -38.18 21.50
C GLY A 899 19.97 -37.39 22.13
N LYS A 900 20.55 -36.39 21.44
CA LYS A 900 21.63 -35.55 21.94
C LYS A 900 21.11 -34.20 22.41
N ASP A 901 21.73 -33.63 23.43
CA ASP A 901 21.36 -32.29 23.92
C ASP A 901 21.53 -31.23 22.82
N TRP A 902 20.54 -30.33 22.74
CA TRP A 902 20.50 -29.28 21.72
C TRP A 902 20.30 -27.91 22.35
N ARG A 903 21.12 -26.95 21.95
CA ARG A 903 21.10 -25.57 22.49
C ARG A 903 20.47 -24.55 21.53
N GLY A 904 20.21 -24.93 20.29
CA GLY A 904 19.61 -24.04 19.28
C GLY A 904 18.11 -23.86 19.49
N PHE A 905 17.69 -23.25 20.59
CA PHE A 905 16.28 -22.91 20.82
C PHE A 905 16.12 -21.53 21.48
N ASP A 906 14.94 -20.94 21.30
CA ASP A 906 14.57 -19.62 21.79
C ASP A 906 13.25 -19.72 22.56
N ASN A 907 13.32 -19.48 23.88
CA ASN A 907 12.17 -19.54 24.78
C ASN A 907 11.12 -18.47 24.46
N ALA A 908 11.53 -17.24 24.14
CA ALA A 908 10.62 -16.13 23.89
C ALA A 908 9.80 -16.36 22.60
N ARG A 909 10.36 -17.13 21.66
CA ARG A 909 9.73 -17.43 20.37
C ARG A 909 9.18 -18.86 20.25
N GLU A 910 9.32 -19.66 21.32
CA GLU A 910 8.96 -21.09 21.37
C GLU A 910 9.55 -21.89 20.19
N LEU A 911 10.77 -21.51 19.77
CA LEU A 911 11.37 -21.90 18.49
C LEU A 911 12.59 -22.79 18.70
N ILE A 912 12.72 -23.83 17.89
CA ILE A 912 13.87 -24.72 17.81
C ILE A 912 14.48 -24.55 16.41
N ARG A 913 15.76 -24.18 16.35
CA ARG A 913 16.55 -24.05 15.13
C ARG A 913 17.29 -25.35 14.89
N LEU A 914 17.02 -25.99 13.76
CA LEU A 914 17.55 -27.30 13.37
C LEU A 914 18.60 -27.12 12.26
N ASP A 915 19.53 -26.19 12.48
CA ASP A 915 20.53 -25.77 11.50
C ASP A 915 21.54 -26.90 11.21
N GLY A 916 21.89 -27.08 9.93
CA GLY A 916 22.89 -28.06 9.49
C GLY A 916 22.47 -29.53 9.61
N LEU A 917 21.17 -29.80 9.79
CA LEU A 917 20.63 -31.16 9.84
C LEU A 917 20.01 -31.57 8.50
N SER A 918 20.00 -32.87 8.23
CA SER A 918 19.46 -33.47 7.00
C SER A 918 18.81 -34.82 7.30
N GLY A 919 17.89 -35.25 6.43
CA GLY A 919 17.22 -36.55 6.56
C GLY A 919 16.28 -36.60 7.76
N ALA A 920 16.16 -37.77 8.38
CA ALA A 920 15.27 -37.99 9.52
C ALA A 920 15.83 -37.37 10.82
N VAL A 921 15.04 -36.49 11.43
CA VAL A 921 15.37 -35.78 12.67
C VAL A 921 14.27 -36.01 13.71
N ALA A 922 14.64 -36.49 14.89
CA ALA A 922 13.77 -36.64 16.04
C ALA A 922 14.08 -35.56 17.08
N VAL A 923 13.09 -34.73 17.39
CA VAL A 923 13.17 -33.67 18.39
C VAL A 923 12.31 -34.04 19.60
N THR A 924 12.84 -33.87 20.80
CA THR A 924 12.07 -33.94 22.05
C THR A 924 12.30 -32.66 22.83
N VAL A 925 11.20 -31.99 23.19
CA VAL A 925 11.20 -30.76 23.98
C VAL A 925 10.55 -31.06 25.33
N ARG A 926 11.23 -30.65 26.40
CA ARG A 926 10.73 -30.73 27.78
C ARG A 926 10.52 -29.34 28.37
N TYR A 927 9.46 -29.19 29.14
CA TYR A 927 8.97 -27.94 29.73
C TYR A 927 8.99 -27.92 31.26
#